data_AF-A0A4W3IWW0-F1
#
_entry.id   AF-A0A4W3IWW0-F1
#
_cell.length_a   1.000
_cell.length_b   1.000
_cell.length_c   1.000
_cell.angle_alpha   90.00
_cell.angle_beta   90.00
_cell.angle_gamma   90.00
#
_symmetry.space_group_name_H-M   'P 1'
#
loop_
_entity.id
_entity.type
_entity.pdbx_description
1 polymer ?
#
loop_
_entity_poly.entity_id
_entity_poly.type
_entity_poly.pdbx_seq_one_letter_code
_entity_poly.pdbx_strand_id
1 'polypeptide(L)'
;MDFLLLVVRKLLRTNSRFIKVILMSATINCEEFADYFAVPFRNSFTPAYIFEVDGAPHNVEEYYLDDLKRLAPNLSFSIGIAEINYMHDVFTSMVQKRLHVYPLHSSVTLEEQNDAFLTPVPGYRKIILSTNIAESSITVPDVKYVIDFCLTRNLVCDDDTNYQSLRLSWASKASCIQRKGRAGRISKGYCYRLVTKDFWTHCIPDHAVPEMQRCPLGSTVLKTKLLDMGEPRALLASALSPPNLRDIERTVVLLKEVGALSIGIKEIENPYDGDLTFLGRVLAHLPVNLQLGKLVVLGHVFGCLEECLIIGKNVAIDYSYKTIQHLGTNKMEFSGGTLSDCIAIVNAFKVTKYLSKIVAQLYEELKDRIQKFDMFVDHHSRCMDEEYVHKQRFILQVVLAGAFYPNYFTFCPLSEETAVKELSGKYANATVVMRNIPPYGFLYYKQLQSLFRQCGQVKAISFDGSKCFVEFVQNPIKRTGIHPAVYMALKMAQLHIPLQLNVHPVEEIEAINLKLCLSQIKLSLKIHPTFSSSYTSNAQTNLFSFQVVEVGHFWGYRTDGESLHTLSKLMTEINQMKLTPLAVEPYPDVCLAPFTDCSETHYYRAKVLQVSGDSAEVFFVDYGNTAQVPSHLLRNISSQFLELPFQALQCQICCMRPSAHSLISGDQWSAKAKKRFISLVKDCVLLVKVFSTVHCTLRVDLSIQTSKGDRNVREVLISEGFAEPAEESYESKVLLHGPFNPYEIRFHSMTAMSRFRNVWIERESINSVALNGAPEDVHQRMLVAASVSVNASGSTIIVRETTLMPNIHGLPALICMIFAPVMELRTDRLRKSYTGALCGLGWNPTTNEALLEEHDQEVVFDVHLDVNDISEINLLRSTINKLVCDGYHGPPHYGNNEKTRKLQHEASQKLLE
;
A
#
# COMPACT_ATOMS: atom_id res chain seq x y z
N MET A 1 -32.01 -4.14 7.39
CA MET A 1 -33.41 -3.73 7.67
C MET A 1 -34.39 -4.45 6.76
N ASP A 2 -34.12 -4.56 5.46
CA ASP A 2 -35.01 -5.17 4.46
C ASP A 2 -35.51 -6.58 4.84
N PHE A 3 -34.62 -7.45 5.32
CA PHE A 3 -35.02 -8.78 5.80
C PHE A 3 -35.97 -8.72 7.01
N LEU A 4 -35.80 -7.75 7.92
CA LEU A 4 -36.71 -7.58 9.05
C LEU A 4 -38.09 -7.14 8.57
N LEU A 5 -38.19 -6.29 7.53
CA LEU A 5 -39.48 -5.89 6.96
C LEU A 5 -40.23 -7.10 6.38
N LEU A 6 -39.53 -8.03 5.73
CA LEU A 6 -40.09 -9.32 5.30
C LEU A 6 -40.63 -10.13 6.48
N VAL A 7 -39.83 -10.30 7.54
CA VAL A 7 -40.23 -11.03 8.76
C VAL A 7 -41.48 -10.41 9.38
N VAL A 8 -41.48 -9.08 9.56
CA VAL A 8 -42.61 -8.34 10.14
C VAL A 8 -43.85 -8.45 9.27
N ARG A 9 -43.72 -8.31 7.95
CA ARG A 9 -44.86 -8.48 7.01
C ARG A 9 -45.47 -9.88 7.10
N LYS A 10 -44.64 -10.93 7.19
CA LYS A 10 -45.11 -12.31 7.38
C LYS A 10 -45.78 -12.47 8.74
N LEU A 11 -45.18 -11.95 9.81
CA LEU A 11 -45.71 -11.98 11.18
C LEU A 11 -47.11 -11.35 11.27
N LEU A 12 -47.31 -10.18 10.66
CA LEU A 12 -48.60 -9.48 10.62
C LEU A 12 -49.68 -10.28 9.89
N ARG A 13 -49.30 -11.14 8.93
CA ARG A 13 -50.23 -12.01 8.19
C ARG A 13 -50.55 -13.31 8.91
N THR A 14 -49.66 -13.83 9.76
CA THR A 14 -49.79 -15.17 10.35
C THR A 14 -50.11 -15.21 11.85
N ASN A 15 -49.42 -14.45 12.70
CA ASN A 15 -49.33 -14.77 14.14
C ASN A 15 -50.01 -13.78 15.10
N SER A 16 -50.14 -12.49 14.79
CA SER A 16 -50.85 -11.58 15.70
C SER A 16 -51.42 -10.33 15.04
N ARG A 17 -52.74 -10.16 15.15
CA ARG A 17 -53.48 -8.96 14.72
C ARG A 17 -53.37 -7.78 15.71
N PHE A 18 -52.79 -8.03 16.90
CA PHE A 18 -52.70 -7.03 17.97
C PHE A 18 -51.38 -6.26 17.98
N ILE A 19 -50.36 -6.78 17.30
CA ILE A 19 -49.07 -6.09 17.18
C ILE A 19 -49.24 -4.87 16.27
N LYS A 20 -48.87 -3.69 16.79
CA LYS A 20 -48.80 -2.45 16.02
C LYS A 20 -47.36 -2.21 15.59
N VAL A 21 -47.16 -1.93 14.31
CA VAL A 21 -45.85 -1.62 13.73
C VAL A 21 -45.90 -0.18 13.24
N ILE A 22 -44.92 0.62 13.66
CA ILE A 22 -44.74 2.00 13.21
C ILE A 22 -43.42 2.04 12.45
N LEU A 23 -43.49 2.37 11.16
CA LEU A 23 -42.31 2.59 10.32
C LEU A 23 -42.01 4.09 10.33
N MET A 24 -40.77 4.44 10.60
CA MET A 24 -40.31 5.84 10.61
C MET A 24 -39.24 6.01 9.55
N SER A 25 -39.36 7.07 8.75
CA SER A 25 -38.35 7.43 7.75
C SER A 25 -38.26 8.94 7.57
N ALA A 26 -37.07 9.43 7.24
CA ALA A 26 -36.78 10.86 7.10
C ALA A 26 -36.68 11.34 5.64
N THR A 27 -36.30 10.47 4.69
CA THR A 27 -35.92 10.88 3.32
C THR A 27 -36.27 9.84 2.23
N ILE A 28 -37.20 8.92 2.50
CA ILE A 28 -37.55 7.81 1.59
C ILE A 28 -38.97 7.99 1.07
N ASN A 29 -39.26 7.36 -0.07
CA ASN A 29 -40.60 7.24 -0.62
C ASN A 29 -41.53 6.46 0.33
N CYS A 30 -42.34 7.18 1.12
CA CYS A 30 -43.28 6.59 2.07
C CYS A 30 -44.39 5.78 1.39
N GLU A 31 -44.73 6.07 0.13
CA GLU A 31 -45.77 5.38 -0.62
C GLU A 31 -45.39 3.92 -0.88
N GLU A 32 -44.14 3.66 -1.27
CA GLU A 32 -43.64 2.31 -1.54
C GLU A 32 -43.77 1.40 -0.29
N PHE A 33 -43.48 1.96 0.89
CA PHE A 33 -43.64 1.25 2.16
C PHE A 33 -45.11 1.06 2.52
N ALA A 34 -45.95 2.07 2.29
CA ALA A 34 -47.39 1.98 2.53
C ALA A 34 -48.03 0.87 1.69
N ASP A 35 -47.68 0.79 0.41
CA ASP A 35 -48.15 -0.24 -0.52
C ASP A 35 -47.62 -1.63 -0.16
N TYR A 36 -46.34 -1.73 0.21
CA TYR A 36 -45.73 -3.00 0.59
C TYR A 36 -46.42 -3.64 1.83
N PHE A 37 -46.79 -2.80 2.80
CA PHE A 37 -47.54 -3.20 4.00
C PHE A 37 -49.07 -3.13 3.85
N ALA A 38 -49.58 -3.03 2.62
CA ALA A 38 -51.01 -2.98 2.38
C ALA A 38 -51.74 -4.21 2.95
N VAL A 39 -52.91 -3.96 3.55
CA VAL A 39 -53.76 -4.96 4.20
C VAL A 39 -54.96 -5.30 3.32
N PRO A 40 -55.36 -6.58 3.23
CA PRO A 40 -56.54 -6.97 2.46
C PRO A 40 -57.83 -6.49 3.16
N PHE A 41 -58.66 -5.76 2.43
CA PHE A 41 -59.96 -5.26 2.86
C PHE A 41 -60.98 -5.34 1.71
N ARG A 42 -62.10 -6.07 1.92
CA ARG A 42 -63.21 -6.21 0.95
C ARG A 42 -62.75 -6.48 -0.50
N ASN A 43 -61.95 -7.52 -0.70
CA ASN A 43 -61.37 -7.92 -2.00
C ASN A 43 -60.44 -6.88 -2.68
N SER A 44 -59.98 -5.88 -1.94
CA SER A 44 -58.96 -4.91 -2.37
C SER A 44 -57.83 -4.82 -1.34
N PHE A 45 -56.68 -4.26 -1.71
CA PHE A 45 -55.59 -3.98 -0.77
C PHE A 45 -55.62 -2.49 -0.40
N THR A 46 -55.61 -2.18 0.90
CA THR A 46 -55.55 -0.81 1.41
C THR A 46 -54.13 -0.51 1.90
N PRO A 47 -53.44 0.51 1.35
CA PRO A 47 -52.11 0.91 1.80
C PRO A 47 -52.06 1.30 3.27
N ALA A 48 -50.88 1.20 3.88
CA ALA A 48 -50.67 1.66 5.26
C ALA A 48 -50.81 3.18 5.38
N TYR A 49 -51.32 3.67 6.51
CA TYR A 49 -51.50 5.10 6.73
C TYR A 49 -50.15 5.82 6.89
N ILE A 50 -49.96 6.93 6.17
CA ILE A 50 -48.77 7.78 6.23
C ILE A 50 -49.08 8.99 7.12
N PHE A 51 -48.22 9.22 8.11
CA PHE A 51 -48.29 10.39 8.98
C PHE A 51 -47.01 11.22 8.84
N GLU A 52 -47.15 12.46 8.36
CA GLU A 52 -46.04 13.40 8.25
C GLU A 52 -45.89 14.19 9.55
N VAL A 53 -44.67 14.23 10.10
CA VAL A 53 -44.35 14.99 11.31
C VAL A 53 -43.64 16.27 10.89
N ASP A 54 -44.30 17.41 11.10
CA ASP A 54 -43.70 18.70 10.85
C ASP A 54 -42.61 19.02 11.88
N GLY A 55 -41.38 19.22 11.41
CA GLY A 55 -40.27 19.74 12.20
C GLY A 55 -39.35 20.52 11.28
N ALA A 56 -39.26 21.84 11.45
CA ALA A 56 -38.39 22.66 10.61
C ALA A 56 -36.97 22.68 11.18
N PRO A 57 -35.99 21.94 10.60
CA PRO A 57 -34.59 22.21 10.89
C PRO A 57 -34.27 23.66 10.52
N HIS A 58 -33.28 24.26 11.19
CA HIS A 58 -32.82 25.59 10.82
C HIS A 58 -32.34 25.59 9.36
N ASN A 59 -32.53 26.71 8.66
CA ASN A 59 -32.18 26.83 7.25
C ASN A 59 -30.69 26.50 7.02
N VAL A 60 -30.40 25.67 6.03
CA VAL A 60 -29.03 25.30 5.62
C VAL A 60 -28.83 25.75 4.17
N GLU A 61 -27.92 26.70 3.97
CA GLU A 61 -27.56 27.16 2.62
C GLU A 61 -26.67 26.13 1.92
N GLU A 62 -26.91 25.94 0.62
CA GLU A 62 -26.15 25.00 -0.21
C GLU A 62 -25.29 25.75 -1.23
N TYR A 63 -24.03 25.32 -1.33
CA TYR A 63 -23.06 25.81 -2.29
C TYR A 63 -22.48 24.63 -3.07
N TYR A 64 -22.24 24.82 -4.35
CA TYR A 64 -21.65 23.84 -5.26
C TYR A 64 -20.22 24.22 -5.64
N LEU A 65 -19.51 23.31 -6.30
CA LEU A 65 -18.13 23.56 -6.73
C LEU A 65 -18.00 24.81 -7.61
N ASP A 66 -19.01 25.10 -8.43
CA ASP A 66 -19.02 26.29 -9.30
C ASP A 66 -19.10 27.61 -8.51
N ASP A 67 -19.73 27.58 -7.32
CA ASP A 67 -19.77 28.70 -6.40
C ASP A 67 -18.42 28.90 -5.67
N LEU A 68 -17.62 27.83 -5.56
CA LEU A 68 -16.33 27.80 -4.86
C LEU A 68 -15.12 28.13 -5.76
N LYS A 69 -15.22 27.90 -7.07
CA LYS A 69 -14.12 28.16 -8.04
C LYS A 69 -13.63 29.62 -8.04
N ARG A 70 -14.45 30.59 -7.61
CA ARG A 70 -14.05 31.99 -7.44
C ARG A 70 -13.10 32.22 -6.25
N LEU A 71 -13.01 31.28 -5.32
CA LEU A 71 -12.24 31.39 -4.07
C LEU A 71 -10.94 30.57 -4.08
N ALA A 72 -10.83 29.50 -4.88
CA ALA A 72 -9.64 28.66 -4.97
C ALA A 72 -9.54 27.94 -6.33
N PRO A 73 -8.68 28.39 -7.27
CA PRO A 73 -8.61 27.84 -8.63
C PRO A 73 -8.05 26.40 -8.77
N ASN A 74 -7.35 25.88 -7.74
CA ASN A 74 -6.52 24.66 -7.85
C ASN A 74 -6.98 23.50 -6.95
N LEU A 75 -8.28 23.28 -6.80
CA LEU A 75 -8.82 22.28 -5.85
C LEU A 75 -8.99 20.89 -6.49
N SER A 76 -8.30 19.86 -5.98
CA SER A 76 -8.50 18.44 -6.33
C SER A 76 -8.54 17.55 -5.08
N PHE A 77 -9.47 16.58 -4.99
CA PHE A 77 -9.62 15.70 -3.83
C PHE A 77 -9.93 14.23 -4.20
N SER A 78 -9.57 13.30 -3.31
CA SER A 78 -9.90 11.84 -3.30
C SER A 78 -10.16 11.36 -1.85
N ILE A 79 -10.87 10.23 -1.63
CA ILE A 79 -11.41 9.84 -0.30
C ILE A 79 -11.35 8.33 0.03
N GLY A 80 -11.03 8.07 1.29
CA GLY A 80 -10.97 6.78 1.99
C GLY A 80 -10.34 6.95 3.38
N ILE A 81 -10.11 5.85 4.12
CA ILE A 81 -9.50 5.90 5.46
C ILE A 81 -8.04 6.39 5.41
N ALA A 82 -7.31 6.01 4.36
CA ALA A 82 -5.97 6.51 4.09
C ALA A 82 -5.99 8.03 3.91
N GLU A 83 -7.03 8.55 3.26
CA GLU A 83 -7.24 9.99 3.05
C GLU A 83 -7.72 10.71 4.32
N ILE A 84 -8.52 10.07 5.19
CA ILE A 84 -8.83 10.60 6.53
C ILE A 84 -7.55 10.75 7.34
N ASN A 85 -6.70 9.72 7.38
CA ASN A 85 -5.43 9.78 8.10
C ASN A 85 -4.49 10.82 7.49
N TYR A 86 -4.40 10.90 6.15
CA TYR A 86 -3.63 11.92 5.45
C TYR A 86 -4.12 13.34 5.79
N MET A 87 -5.43 13.59 5.70
CA MET A 87 -6.02 14.89 6.05
C MET A 87 -5.84 15.20 7.52
N HIS A 88 -5.96 14.20 8.39
CA HIS A 88 -5.69 14.33 9.82
C HIS A 88 -4.25 14.79 10.06
N ASP A 89 -3.26 14.13 9.45
CA ASP A 89 -1.84 14.48 9.60
C ASP A 89 -1.54 15.87 9.05
N VAL A 90 -2.08 16.20 7.86
CA VAL A 90 -1.97 17.52 7.26
C VAL A 90 -2.55 18.59 8.18
N PHE A 91 -3.78 18.43 8.68
CA PHE A 91 -4.40 19.42 9.56
C PHE A 91 -3.76 19.48 10.95
N THR A 92 -3.30 18.35 11.48
CA THR A 92 -2.60 18.30 12.77
C THR A 92 -1.25 19.00 12.69
N SER A 93 -0.56 18.91 11.55
CA SER A 93 0.69 19.65 11.30
C SER A 93 0.48 21.17 11.21
N MET A 94 -0.75 21.65 10.97
CA MET A 94 -1.11 23.07 10.93
C MET A 94 -1.38 23.66 12.33
N VAL A 95 -0.49 23.39 13.30
CA VAL A 95 -0.63 23.77 14.72
C VAL A 95 -0.97 25.26 14.92
N GLN A 96 -0.46 26.14 14.04
CA GLN A 96 -0.70 27.58 14.10
C GLN A 96 -2.17 28.01 13.87
N LYS A 97 -3.04 27.11 13.39
CA LYS A 97 -4.44 27.42 13.04
C LYS A 97 -5.46 27.14 14.16
N ARG A 98 -5.03 26.66 15.34
CA ARG A 98 -5.91 26.33 16.48
C ARG A 98 -7.06 25.40 16.08
N LEU A 99 -6.73 24.25 15.53
CA LEU A 99 -7.70 23.24 15.06
C LEU A 99 -7.66 22.02 15.98
N HIS A 100 -8.83 21.45 16.28
CA HIS A 100 -8.94 20.12 16.90
C HIS A 100 -9.61 19.19 15.90
N VAL A 101 -8.89 18.14 15.48
CA VAL A 101 -9.32 17.21 14.43
C VAL A 101 -9.69 15.88 15.05
N TYR A 102 -10.90 15.40 14.78
CA TYR A 102 -11.43 14.14 15.31
C TYR A 102 -11.77 13.19 14.14
N PRO A 103 -11.11 12.03 14.03
CA PRO A 103 -11.51 11.01 13.06
C PRO A 103 -12.75 10.25 13.55
N LEU A 104 -13.76 10.10 12.69
CA LEU A 104 -14.99 9.37 12.99
C LEU A 104 -15.23 8.28 11.93
N HIS A 105 -14.87 7.06 12.28
CA HIS A 105 -14.95 5.88 11.43
C HIS A 105 -15.35 4.64 12.26
N SER A 106 -15.94 3.62 11.63
CA SER A 106 -16.38 2.41 12.34
C SER A 106 -15.24 1.62 13.01
N SER A 107 -14.00 1.74 12.51
CA SER A 107 -12.80 1.12 13.09
C SER A 107 -12.07 1.98 14.14
N VAL A 108 -12.64 3.13 14.51
CA VAL A 108 -12.19 3.96 15.64
C VAL A 108 -12.90 3.48 16.90
N THR A 109 -12.22 3.46 18.06
CA THR A 109 -12.80 2.94 19.30
C THR A 109 -13.99 3.79 19.76
N LEU A 110 -14.89 3.22 20.56
CA LEU A 110 -16.04 3.98 21.06
C LEU A 110 -15.62 5.18 21.93
N GLU A 111 -14.53 5.04 22.69
CA GLU A 111 -13.95 6.13 23.48
C GLU A 111 -13.47 7.28 22.58
N GLU A 112 -12.69 6.98 21.54
CA GLU A 112 -12.25 7.98 20.55
C GLU A 112 -13.42 8.59 19.75
N GLN A 113 -14.47 7.79 19.46
CA GLN A 113 -15.69 8.31 18.84
C GLN A 113 -16.42 9.28 19.78
N ASN A 114 -16.41 9.02 21.09
CA ASN A 114 -17.01 9.89 22.11
C ASN A 114 -16.30 11.26 22.20
N ASP A 115 -15.00 11.32 21.88
CA ASP A 115 -14.26 12.58 21.86
C ASP A 115 -14.82 13.58 20.85
N ALA A 116 -15.41 13.10 19.75
CA ALA A 116 -16.06 13.93 18.75
C ALA A 116 -17.31 14.67 19.29
N PHE A 117 -17.86 14.25 20.43
CA PHE A 117 -18.99 14.91 21.10
C PHE A 117 -18.55 15.97 22.12
N LEU A 118 -17.28 16.00 22.51
CA LEU A 118 -16.76 16.96 23.47
C LEU A 118 -16.78 18.38 22.88
N THR A 119 -17.13 19.37 23.69
CA THR A 119 -17.09 20.77 23.27
C THR A 119 -15.63 21.20 23.03
N PRO A 120 -15.31 21.87 21.91
CA PRO A 120 -13.94 22.33 21.65
C PRO A 120 -13.50 23.39 22.68
N VAL A 121 -12.20 23.42 22.97
CA VAL A 121 -11.58 24.42 23.84
C VAL A 121 -11.83 25.83 23.24
N PRO A 122 -12.16 26.86 24.05
CA PRO A 122 -12.37 28.21 23.54
C PRO A 122 -11.22 28.70 22.67
N GLY A 123 -11.55 29.23 21.49
CA GLY A 123 -10.56 29.70 20.51
C GLY A 123 -10.03 28.64 19.54
N TYR A 124 -10.39 27.36 19.74
CA TYR A 124 -10.12 26.28 18.80
C TYR A 124 -11.34 25.97 17.93
N ARG A 125 -11.10 25.57 16.68
CA ARG A 125 -12.15 25.09 15.78
C ARG A 125 -12.13 23.57 15.71
N LYS A 126 -13.29 22.96 15.99
CA LYS A 126 -13.51 21.52 15.81
C LYS A 126 -13.64 21.16 14.33
N ILE A 127 -12.94 20.13 13.90
CA ILE A 127 -13.04 19.51 12.58
C ILE A 127 -13.28 18.03 12.80
N ILE A 128 -14.32 17.49 12.20
CA ILE A 128 -14.65 16.06 12.26
C ILE A 128 -14.46 15.49 10.87
N LEU A 129 -13.56 14.53 10.74
CA LEU A 129 -13.31 13.80 9.50
C LEU A 129 -14.09 12.49 9.56
N SER A 130 -15.17 12.38 8.80
CA SER A 130 -16.09 11.24 8.91
C SER A 130 -16.40 10.56 7.58
N THR A 131 -16.77 9.29 7.68
CA THR A 131 -17.43 8.53 6.62
C THR A 131 -18.96 8.68 6.73
N ASN A 132 -19.72 7.78 6.11
CA ASN A 132 -21.18 7.73 6.22
C ASN A 132 -21.68 7.42 7.66
N ILE A 133 -20.82 7.10 8.63
CA ILE A 133 -21.22 6.91 10.03
C ILE A 133 -21.87 8.18 10.65
N ALA A 134 -21.43 9.38 10.24
CA ALA A 134 -22.05 10.63 10.67
C ALA A 134 -23.36 10.96 9.93
N GLU A 135 -23.69 10.22 8.85
CA GLU A 135 -24.89 10.46 8.04
C GLU A 135 -26.16 10.05 8.76
N SER A 136 -26.12 8.94 9.52
CA SER A 136 -27.30 8.35 10.18
C SER A 136 -26.99 7.91 11.62
N SER A 137 -25.89 7.18 11.85
CA SER A 137 -25.60 6.47 13.11
C SER A 137 -25.20 7.37 14.27
N ILE A 138 -24.50 8.48 14.00
CA ILE A 138 -23.97 9.39 15.02
C ILE A 138 -24.49 10.81 14.78
N THR A 139 -24.93 11.46 15.86
CA THR A 139 -25.37 12.86 15.83
C THR A 139 -24.43 13.71 16.66
N VAL A 140 -23.64 14.54 16.00
CA VAL A 140 -22.85 15.57 16.67
C VAL A 140 -23.66 16.87 16.70
N PRO A 141 -23.95 17.45 17.87
CA PRO A 141 -24.90 18.56 18.01
C PRO A 141 -24.37 19.88 17.42
N ASP A 142 -23.07 20.18 17.53
CA ASP A 142 -22.45 21.49 17.24
C ASP A 142 -21.97 21.69 15.78
N VAL A 143 -22.48 20.90 14.83
CA VAL A 143 -22.07 21.01 13.42
C VAL A 143 -22.78 22.15 12.72
N LYS A 144 -22.02 23.13 12.21
CA LYS A 144 -22.52 24.27 11.44
C LYS A 144 -22.15 24.24 9.95
N TYR A 145 -21.03 23.62 9.61
CA TYR A 145 -20.51 23.53 8.25
C TYR A 145 -20.34 22.06 7.87
N VAL A 146 -20.91 21.66 6.74
CA VAL A 146 -20.73 20.32 6.16
C VAL A 146 -20.00 20.49 4.83
N ILE A 147 -18.86 19.81 4.69
CA ILE A 147 -18.16 19.69 3.41
C ILE A 147 -18.46 18.28 2.90
N ASP A 148 -19.32 18.20 1.88
CA ASP A 148 -19.78 16.96 1.30
C ASP A 148 -19.09 16.75 -0.05
N PHE A 149 -18.26 15.71 -0.10
CA PHE A 149 -17.63 15.30 -1.35
C PHE A 149 -18.58 14.54 -2.28
N CYS A 150 -19.80 14.23 -1.83
CA CYS A 150 -20.80 13.45 -2.55
C CYS A 150 -20.33 12.05 -2.93
N LEU A 151 -19.32 11.51 -2.24
CA LEU A 151 -18.81 10.17 -2.43
C LEU A 151 -19.17 9.28 -1.23
N THR A 152 -19.20 7.97 -1.48
CA THR A 152 -19.38 6.93 -0.47
C THR A 152 -18.65 5.66 -0.91
N ARG A 153 -18.24 4.83 0.05
CA ARG A 153 -17.72 3.49 -0.25
C ARG A 153 -18.82 2.46 -0.01
N ASN A 154 -19.15 1.70 -1.04
CA ASN A 154 -20.17 0.67 -1.00
C ASN A 154 -19.53 -0.70 -1.17
N LEU A 155 -19.97 -1.64 -0.34
CA LEU A 155 -19.68 -3.05 -0.55
C LEU A 155 -20.55 -3.55 -1.71
N VAL A 156 -19.90 -4.18 -2.68
CA VAL A 156 -20.50 -4.74 -3.90
C VAL A 156 -19.89 -6.12 -4.14
N CYS A 157 -20.67 -7.09 -4.59
CA CYS A 157 -20.17 -8.40 -5.01
C CYS A 157 -19.76 -8.36 -6.49
N ASP A 158 -18.65 -9.02 -6.82
CA ASP A 158 -18.27 -9.27 -8.21
C ASP A 158 -19.26 -10.27 -8.83
N ASP A 159 -19.88 -9.92 -9.95
CA ASP A 159 -20.89 -10.78 -10.60
C ASP A 159 -20.30 -12.14 -11.01
N ASP A 160 -19.00 -12.18 -11.30
CA ASP A 160 -18.28 -13.36 -11.78
C ASP A 160 -17.79 -14.27 -10.65
N THR A 161 -17.25 -13.74 -9.55
CA THR A 161 -16.66 -14.57 -8.46
C THR A 161 -17.41 -14.49 -7.13
N ASN A 162 -18.41 -13.63 -7.01
CA ASN A 162 -19.09 -13.25 -5.77
C ASN A 162 -18.14 -12.73 -4.67
N TYR A 163 -16.89 -12.41 -5.02
CA TYR A 163 -15.96 -11.80 -4.09
C TYR A 163 -16.40 -10.38 -3.79
N GLN A 164 -16.23 -10.00 -2.53
CA GLN A 164 -16.56 -8.66 -2.09
C GLN A 164 -15.57 -7.64 -2.66
N SER A 165 -16.07 -6.48 -3.05
CA SER A 165 -15.30 -5.33 -3.50
C SER A 165 -15.82 -4.08 -2.81
N LEU A 166 -14.93 -3.33 -2.15
CA LEU A 166 -15.27 -2.03 -1.57
C LEU A 166 -15.03 -0.95 -2.63
N ARG A 167 -16.09 -0.53 -3.31
CA ARG A 167 -16.01 0.42 -4.43
C ARG A 167 -16.35 1.83 -3.97
N LEU A 168 -15.53 2.80 -4.38
CA LEU A 168 -15.84 4.22 -4.24
C LEU A 168 -16.86 4.59 -5.32
N SER A 169 -17.99 5.15 -4.92
CA SER A 169 -19.05 5.58 -5.83
C SER A 169 -19.64 6.91 -5.38
N TRP A 170 -20.40 7.55 -6.27
CA TRP A 170 -21.22 8.69 -5.90
C TRP A 170 -22.26 8.29 -4.86
N ALA A 171 -22.42 9.11 -3.82
CA ALA A 171 -23.50 8.99 -2.86
C ALA A 171 -24.80 9.46 -3.51
N SER A 172 -25.95 8.94 -3.06
CA SER A 172 -27.25 9.35 -3.59
C SER A 172 -27.62 10.76 -3.12
N LYS A 173 -28.54 11.42 -3.83
CA LYS A 173 -29.10 12.71 -3.39
C LYS A 173 -29.74 12.56 -2.01
N ALA A 174 -30.45 11.47 -1.75
CA ALA A 174 -31.01 11.18 -0.43
C ALA A 174 -29.95 11.18 0.68
N SER A 175 -28.83 10.48 0.49
CA SER A 175 -27.71 10.47 1.45
C SER A 175 -27.08 11.86 1.64
N CYS A 176 -26.84 12.54 0.53
CA CYS A 176 -26.31 13.90 0.49
C CYS A 176 -27.24 14.93 1.17
N ILE A 177 -28.56 14.72 1.15
CA ILE A 177 -29.56 15.53 1.88
C ILE A 177 -29.51 15.22 3.37
N GLN A 178 -29.35 13.95 3.78
CA GLN A 178 -29.14 13.59 5.18
C GLN A 178 -27.88 14.25 5.76
N ARG A 179 -26.78 14.28 4.99
CA ARG A 179 -25.53 14.98 5.34
C ARG A 179 -25.76 16.47 5.52
N LYS A 180 -26.47 17.13 4.58
CA LYS A 180 -26.88 18.54 4.71
C LYS A 180 -27.64 18.80 6.01
N GLY A 181 -28.58 17.93 6.36
CA GLY A 181 -29.39 18.03 7.59
C GLY A 181 -28.57 18.02 8.89
N ARG A 182 -27.29 17.61 8.86
CA ARG A 182 -26.39 17.65 10.01
C ARG A 182 -25.99 19.09 10.40
N ALA A 183 -25.98 20.03 9.46
CA ALA A 183 -25.63 21.43 9.72
C ALA A 183 -26.78 22.29 10.30
N GLY A 184 -28.03 21.81 10.19
CA GLY A 184 -29.24 22.59 10.49
C GLY A 184 -29.87 22.32 11.85
N ARG A 185 -29.15 21.67 12.78
CA ARG A 185 -29.74 21.18 14.04
C ARG A 185 -29.82 22.22 15.16
N ILE A 186 -28.83 23.09 15.28
CA ILE A 186 -28.75 24.10 16.37
C ILE A 186 -28.92 25.53 15.85
N SER A 187 -28.50 25.80 14.62
CA SER A 187 -28.53 27.15 14.05
C SER A 187 -28.49 27.09 12.53
N LYS A 188 -28.55 28.26 11.88
CA LYS A 188 -28.34 28.37 10.43
C LYS A 188 -27.01 27.71 10.04
N GLY A 189 -27.09 26.73 9.14
CA GLY A 189 -25.96 25.93 8.68
C GLY A 189 -25.56 26.20 7.24
N TYR A 190 -24.45 25.61 6.82
CA TYR A 190 -23.92 25.68 5.47
C TYR A 190 -23.46 24.30 4.99
N CYS A 191 -23.81 23.94 3.77
CA CYS A 191 -23.40 22.70 3.11
C CYS A 191 -22.67 23.03 1.80
N TYR A 192 -21.43 22.57 1.69
CA TYR A 192 -20.58 22.74 0.51
C TYR A 192 -20.46 21.40 -0.19
N ARG A 193 -21.03 21.29 -1.40
CA ARG A 193 -20.96 20.10 -2.24
C ARG A 193 -19.82 20.24 -3.22
N LEU A 194 -18.88 19.30 -3.20
CA LEU A 194 -17.70 19.33 -4.07
C LEU A 194 -17.97 18.72 -5.45
N VAL A 195 -19.13 19.04 -6.02
CA VAL A 195 -19.56 18.73 -7.37
C VAL A 195 -20.17 19.97 -8.02
N THR A 196 -20.14 20.06 -9.35
CA THR A 196 -20.80 21.14 -10.09
C THR A 196 -22.31 21.01 -9.99
N LYS A 197 -23.05 22.11 -10.11
CA LYS A 197 -24.52 22.08 -10.04
C LYS A 197 -25.12 21.26 -11.18
N ASP A 198 -24.54 21.32 -12.37
CA ASP A 198 -24.95 20.51 -13.53
C ASP A 198 -24.79 19.01 -13.26
N PHE A 199 -23.62 18.59 -12.78
CA PHE A 199 -23.36 17.20 -12.38
C PHE A 199 -24.28 16.71 -11.27
N TRP A 200 -24.60 17.55 -10.27
CA TRP A 200 -25.57 17.22 -9.23
C TRP A 200 -26.95 16.91 -9.80
N THR A 201 -27.42 17.71 -10.76
CA THR A 201 -28.74 17.53 -11.36
C THR A 201 -28.82 16.27 -12.21
N HIS A 202 -27.80 16.01 -13.05
CA HIS A 202 -27.88 15.00 -14.11
C HIS A 202 -27.15 13.68 -13.80
N CYS A 203 -26.16 13.65 -12.91
CA CYS A 203 -25.28 12.49 -12.72
C CYS A 203 -25.39 11.84 -11.34
N ILE A 204 -25.78 12.58 -10.30
CA ILE A 204 -25.95 12.02 -8.95
C ILE A 204 -27.28 11.26 -8.88
N PRO A 205 -27.28 9.97 -8.49
CA PRO A 205 -28.51 9.17 -8.41
C PRO A 205 -29.39 9.65 -7.25
N ASP A 206 -30.71 9.61 -7.40
CA ASP A 206 -31.62 10.08 -6.35
C ASP A 206 -31.57 9.20 -5.10
N HIS A 207 -31.50 7.88 -5.30
CA HIS A 207 -31.48 6.86 -4.25
C HIS A 207 -30.30 5.90 -4.41
N ALA A 208 -29.84 5.34 -3.28
CA ALA A 208 -28.80 4.32 -3.30
C ALA A 208 -29.42 2.95 -3.62
N VAL A 209 -28.67 2.10 -4.32
CA VAL A 209 -29.08 0.70 -4.53
C VAL A 209 -29.20 0.02 -3.15
N PRO A 210 -30.32 -0.64 -2.83
CA PRO A 210 -30.53 -1.34 -1.55
C PRO A 210 -29.45 -2.39 -1.28
N GLU A 211 -29.02 -2.53 -0.03
CA GLU A 211 -27.94 -3.45 0.34
C GLU A 211 -28.24 -4.91 -0.04
N MET A 212 -29.51 -5.32 0.06
CA MET A 212 -29.97 -6.65 -0.32
C MET A 212 -29.66 -6.99 -1.79
N GLN A 213 -29.56 -6.00 -2.69
CA GLN A 213 -29.32 -6.22 -4.11
C GLN A 213 -27.84 -6.21 -4.52
N ARG A 214 -26.92 -5.94 -3.58
CA ARG A 214 -25.49 -5.73 -3.90
C ARG A 214 -24.50 -6.38 -2.93
N CYS A 215 -24.95 -6.79 -1.74
CA CYS A 215 -24.13 -7.47 -0.74
C CYS A 215 -24.42 -8.98 -0.69
N PRO A 216 -23.50 -9.80 -0.12
CA PRO A 216 -23.73 -11.24 -0.04
C PRO A 216 -24.95 -11.60 0.79
N LEU A 217 -25.74 -12.55 0.30
CA LEU A 217 -27.02 -12.95 0.89
C LEU A 217 -26.90 -14.08 1.93
N GLY A 218 -25.69 -14.59 2.19
CA GLY A 218 -25.47 -15.80 3.01
C GLY A 218 -26.17 -15.77 4.36
N SER A 219 -25.96 -14.71 5.15
CA SER A 219 -26.61 -14.55 6.46
C SER A 219 -28.13 -14.38 6.36
N THR A 220 -28.63 -13.80 5.26
CA THR A 220 -30.07 -13.62 5.00
C THR A 220 -30.74 -14.96 4.68
N VAL A 221 -30.09 -15.78 3.84
CA VAL A 221 -30.57 -17.12 3.50
C VAL A 221 -30.54 -18.05 4.73
N LEU A 222 -29.47 -18.01 5.55
CA LEU A 222 -29.42 -18.79 6.79
C LEU A 222 -30.51 -18.39 7.79
N LYS A 223 -30.78 -17.10 7.95
CA LYS A 223 -31.88 -16.63 8.82
C LYS A 223 -33.25 -17.03 8.29
N THR A 224 -33.43 -17.05 6.97
CA THR A 224 -34.66 -17.55 6.31
C THR A 224 -34.93 -19.01 6.70
N LYS A 225 -33.89 -19.85 6.63
CA LYS A 225 -33.96 -21.26 7.02
C LYS A 225 -34.12 -21.46 8.52
N LEU A 226 -33.39 -20.70 9.34
CA LEU A 226 -33.49 -20.77 10.81
C LEU A 226 -34.90 -20.43 11.31
N LEU A 227 -35.56 -19.47 10.68
CA LEU A 227 -36.92 -19.04 11.02
C LEU A 227 -38.03 -19.85 10.32
N ASP A 228 -37.66 -20.92 9.61
CA ASP A 228 -38.57 -21.77 8.82
C ASP A 228 -39.53 -20.96 7.92
N MET A 229 -38.97 -19.98 7.21
CA MET A 229 -39.78 -19.04 6.44
C MET A 229 -40.14 -19.54 5.03
N GLY A 230 -39.78 -20.77 4.68
CA GLY A 230 -39.97 -21.39 3.36
C GLY A 230 -38.72 -21.33 2.49
N GLU A 231 -38.89 -21.61 1.19
CA GLU A 231 -37.81 -21.56 0.20
C GLU A 231 -37.21 -20.14 0.10
N PRO A 232 -35.88 -19.96 0.22
CA PRO A 232 -35.23 -18.66 0.16
C PRO A 232 -35.52 -17.89 -1.12
N ARG A 233 -35.56 -18.58 -2.26
CA ARG A 233 -35.87 -17.99 -3.58
C ARG A 233 -37.25 -17.31 -3.57
N ALA A 234 -38.28 -18.06 -3.18
CA ALA A 234 -39.66 -17.57 -3.15
C ALA A 234 -39.85 -16.45 -2.12
N LEU A 235 -39.24 -16.56 -0.94
CA LEU A 235 -39.36 -15.54 0.10
C LEU A 235 -38.68 -14.23 -0.30
N LEU A 236 -37.43 -14.28 -0.76
CA LEU A 236 -36.66 -13.08 -1.08
C LEU A 236 -37.17 -12.37 -2.33
N ALA A 237 -37.80 -13.09 -3.26
CA ALA A 237 -38.53 -12.49 -4.37
C ALA A 237 -39.71 -11.61 -3.92
N SER A 238 -40.22 -11.79 -2.69
CA SER A 238 -41.30 -10.98 -2.10
C SER A 238 -40.83 -9.78 -1.27
N ALA A 239 -39.51 -9.52 -1.23
CA ALA A 239 -38.92 -8.38 -0.54
C ALA A 239 -39.38 -7.04 -1.14
N LEU A 240 -39.21 -5.95 -0.40
CA LEU A 240 -39.48 -4.60 -0.91
C LEU A 240 -38.64 -4.31 -2.16
N SER A 241 -37.34 -4.63 -2.09
CA SER A 241 -36.41 -4.55 -3.21
C SER A 241 -35.75 -5.93 -3.38
N PRO A 242 -36.32 -6.81 -4.21
CA PRO A 242 -35.84 -8.20 -4.32
C PRO A 242 -34.44 -8.25 -4.94
N PRO A 243 -33.56 -9.15 -4.46
CA PRO A 243 -32.27 -9.40 -5.08
C PRO A 243 -32.43 -10.18 -6.40
N ASN A 244 -31.36 -10.26 -7.19
CA ASN A 244 -31.34 -11.11 -8.38
C ASN A 244 -31.52 -12.58 -7.98
N LEU A 245 -32.33 -13.31 -8.73
CA LEU A 245 -32.56 -14.74 -8.50
C LEU A 245 -31.26 -15.54 -8.59
N ARG A 246 -30.37 -15.19 -9.51
CA ARG A 246 -29.06 -15.85 -9.67
C ARG A 246 -28.19 -15.67 -8.42
N ASP A 247 -28.23 -14.50 -7.78
CA ASP A 247 -27.45 -14.25 -6.57
C ASP A 247 -27.96 -15.09 -5.39
N ILE A 248 -29.27 -15.31 -5.31
CA ILE A 248 -29.88 -16.21 -4.31
C ILE A 248 -29.45 -17.65 -4.58
N GLU A 249 -29.61 -18.13 -5.81
CA GLU A 249 -29.23 -19.48 -6.24
C GLU A 249 -27.76 -19.76 -5.92
N ARG A 250 -26.86 -18.86 -6.35
CA ARG A 250 -25.43 -18.94 -6.09
C ARG A 250 -25.10 -18.90 -4.60
N THR A 251 -25.78 -18.05 -3.83
CA THR A 251 -25.60 -18.00 -2.38
C THR A 251 -25.97 -19.33 -1.72
N VAL A 252 -27.05 -20.00 -2.17
CA VAL A 252 -27.44 -21.31 -1.63
C VAL A 252 -26.35 -22.35 -1.93
N VAL A 253 -25.82 -22.36 -3.15
CA VAL A 253 -24.73 -23.27 -3.55
C VAL A 253 -23.46 -23.00 -2.73
N LEU A 254 -23.08 -21.74 -2.52
CA LEU A 254 -21.95 -21.36 -1.64
C LEU A 254 -22.16 -21.78 -0.19
N LEU A 255 -23.39 -21.68 0.33
CA LEU A 255 -23.71 -22.16 1.68
C LEU A 255 -23.62 -23.68 1.79
N LYS A 256 -23.85 -24.43 0.71
CA LYS A 256 -23.58 -25.88 0.65
C LYS A 256 -22.08 -26.17 0.67
N GLU A 257 -21.27 -25.42 -0.08
CA GLU A 257 -19.80 -25.53 -0.04
C GLU A 257 -19.22 -25.25 1.35
N VAL A 258 -19.72 -24.22 2.04
CA VAL A 258 -19.33 -23.93 3.42
C VAL A 258 -19.71 -25.08 4.38
N GLY A 259 -20.73 -25.87 4.03
CA GLY A 259 -21.32 -26.93 4.85
C GLY A 259 -22.48 -26.44 5.72
N ALA A 260 -23.00 -25.24 5.47
CA ALA A 260 -24.09 -24.61 6.22
C ALA A 260 -25.48 -25.13 5.81
N LEU A 261 -25.62 -25.56 4.56
CA LEU A 261 -26.81 -26.23 4.03
C LEU A 261 -26.47 -27.64 3.56
N SER A 262 -27.43 -28.56 3.63
CA SER A 262 -27.25 -29.93 3.16
C SER A 262 -27.11 -29.99 1.63
N ILE A 263 -26.25 -30.88 1.16
CA ILE A 263 -26.19 -31.29 -0.25
C ILE A 263 -27.26 -32.37 -0.41
N GLY A 264 -28.34 -32.07 -1.13
CA GLY A 264 -29.41 -33.03 -1.37
C GLY A 264 -28.88 -34.26 -2.13
N ILE A 265 -29.04 -35.45 -1.55
CA ILE A 265 -28.48 -36.71 -2.11
C ILE A 265 -29.53 -37.46 -2.96
N LYS A 266 -30.78 -36.97 -3.00
CA LYS A 266 -31.88 -37.61 -3.74
C LYS A 266 -32.06 -36.98 -5.10
N GLU A 267 -32.30 -37.82 -6.12
CA GLU A 267 -32.45 -37.51 -7.56
C GLU A 267 -33.53 -36.45 -7.93
N ILE A 268 -34.27 -35.91 -6.95
CA ILE A 268 -35.44 -35.00 -7.14
C ILE A 268 -35.27 -33.67 -6.36
N GLU A 269 -34.16 -33.45 -5.64
CA GLU A 269 -34.03 -32.26 -4.79
C GLU A 269 -33.52 -31.03 -5.58
N ASN A 270 -34.19 -29.88 -5.36
CA ASN A 270 -33.84 -28.59 -5.96
C ASN A 270 -32.37 -28.22 -5.61
N PRO A 271 -31.45 -28.06 -6.59
CA PRO A 271 -30.05 -27.73 -6.32
C PRO A 271 -29.90 -26.35 -5.65
N TYR A 272 -30.90 -25.49 -5.75
CA TYR A 272 -30.96 -24.16 -5.17
C TYR A 272 -31.73 -24.11 -3.85
N ASP A 273 -31.94 -25.27 -3.20
CA ASP A 273 -32.41 -25.34 -1.83
C ASP A 273 -31.67 -26.40 -0.99
N GLY A 274 -31.80 -26.35 0.34
CA GLY A 274 -31.21 -27.34 1.25
C GLY A 274 -31.66 -27.14 2.71
N ASP A 275 -31.48 -28.19 3.52
CA ASP A 275 -31.80 -28.17 4.94
C ASP A 275 -30.67 -27.52 5.75
N LEU A 276 -31.04 -26.84 6.83
CA LEU A 276 -30.07 -26.21 7.71
C LEU A 276 -29.29 -27.27 8.51
N THR A 277 -27.97 -27.32 8.30
CA THR A 277 -27.08 -28.23 9.04
C THR A 277 -26.83 -27.71 10.46
N PHE A 278 -26.19 -28.51 11.33
CA PHE A 278 -25.73 -27.99 12.62
C PHE A 278 -24.76 -26.83 12.47
N LEU A 279 -23.75 -26.97 11.59
CA LEU A 279 -22.85 -25.88 11.25
C LEU A 279 -23.65 -24.63 10.83
N GLY A 280 -24.61 -24.78 9.91
CA GLY A 280 -25.47 -23.68 9.49
C GLY A 280 -26.25 -23.02 10.62
N ARG A 281 -26.76 -23.81 11.58
CA ARG A 281 -27.40 -23.30 12.80
C ARG A 281 -26.44 -22.47 13.65
N VAL A 282 -25.21 -22.95 13.87
CA VAL A 282 -24.18 -22.18 14.60
C VAL A 282 -23.89 -20.88 13.87
N LEU A 283 -23.57 -20.94 12.57
CA LEU A 283 -23.24 -19.77 11.75
C LEU A 283 -24.35 -18.71 11.76
N ALA A 284 -25.62 -19.11 11.76
CA ALA A 284 -26.75 -18.18 11.81
C ALA A 284 -26.86 -17.37 13.12
N HIS A 285 -26.28 -17.85 14.22
CA HIS A 285 -26.32 -17.22 15.55
C HIS A 285 -25.08 -16.39 15.88
N LEU A 286 -23.97 -16.59 15.18
CA LEU A 286 -22.72 -15.89 15.44
C LEU A 286 -22.67 -14.54 14.70
N PRO A 287 -22.19 -13.45 15.34
CA PRO A 287 -22.07 -12.12 14.73
C PRO A 287 -20.76 -11.97 13.93
N VAL A 288 -20.37 -12.99 13.16
CA VAL A 288 -19.14 -13.01 12.36
C VAL A 288 -19.44 -13.52 10.94
N ASN A 289 -18.51 -13.32 10.00
CA ASN A 289 -18.64 -13.91 8.66
C ASN A 289 -18.65 -15.46 8.74
N LEU A 290 -19.29 -16.10 7.77
CA LEU A 290 -19.50 -17.55 7.67
C LEU A 290 -18.20 -18.35 7.84
N GLN A 291 -17.11 -17.93 7.20
CA GLN A 291 -15.81 -18.62 7.32
C GLN A 291 -15.21 -18.49 8.73
N LEU A 292 -15.37 -17.33 9.39
CA LEU A 292 -14.93 -17.14 10.77
C LEU A 292 -15.79 -17.95 11.76
N GLY A 293 -17.09 -18.10 11.48
CA GLY A 293 -17.93 -19.02 12.26
C GLY A 293 -17.51 -20.47 12.06
N LYS A 294 -17.16 -20.87 10.84
CA LYS A 294 -16.62 -22.21 10.51
C LYS A 294 -15.28 -22.45 11.22
N LEU A 295 -14.43 -21.42 11.31
CA LEU A 295 -13.18 -21.45 12.08
C LEU A 295 -13.41 -21.79 13.54
N VAL A 296 -14.42 -21.18 14.18
CA VAL A 296 -14.76 -21.47 15.59
C VAL A 296 -15.20 -22.92 15.76
N VAL A 297 -16.04 -23.44 14.86
CA VAL A 297 -16.49 -24.84 14.91
C VAL A 297 -15.33 -25.81 14.69
N LEU A 298 -14.48 -25.58 13.69
CA LEU A 298 -13.29 -26.42 13.47
C LEU A 298 -12.28 -26.31 14.62
N GLY A 299 -12.15 -25.13 15.24
CA GLY A 299 -11.37 -24.96 16.46
C GLY A 299 -11.87 -25.84 17.61
N HIS A 300 -13.19 -26.02 17.72
CA HIS A 300 -13.76 -27.00 18.64
C HIS A 300 -13.45 -28.44 18.21
N VAL A 301 -13.59 -28.80 16.93
CA VAL A 301 -13.31 -30.15 16.40
C VAL A 301 -11.88 -30.61 16.70
N PHE A 302 -10.89 -29.72 16.55
CA PHE A 302 -9.48 -30.05 16.70
C PHE A 302 -8.88 -29.66 18.07
N GLY A 303 -9.69 -29.10 18.97
CA GLY A 303 -9.28 -28.78 20.34
C GLY A 303 -8.42 -27.51 20.50
N CYS A 304 -8.52 -26.55 19.56
CA CYS A 304 -7.85 -25.24 19.57
C CYS A 304 -8.86 -24.07 19.52
N LEU A 305 -9.95 -24.20 20.28
CA LEU A 305 -11.09 -23.27 20.28
C LEU A 305 -10.73 -21.86 20.77
N GLU A 306 -9.88 -21.73 21.79
CA GLU A 306 -9.49 -20.43 22.33
C GLU A 306 -8.79 -19.57 21.27
N GLU A 307 -7.81 -20.15 20.56
CA GLU A 307 -7.09 -19.49 19.48
C GLU A 307 -8.05 -19.06 18.35
N CYS A 308 -8.98 -19.93 17.97
CA CYS A 308 -9.95 -19.65 16.91
C CYS A 308 -10.94 -18.54 17.27
N LEU A 309 -11.36 -18.44 18.53
CA LEU A 309 -12.18 -17.33 19.03
C LEU A 309 -11.41 -16.00 18.97
N ILE A 310 -10.14 -16.01 19.36
CA ILE A 310 -9.26 -14.82 19.29
C ILE A 310 -9.13 -14.35 17.84
N ILE A 311 -8.86 -15.26 16.90
CA ILE A 311 -8.73 -14.95 15.47
C ILE A 311 -10.06 -14.42 14.92
N GLY A 312 -11.15 -15.16 15.14
CA GLY A 312 -12.49 -14.79 14.68
C GLY A 312 -12.90 -13.39 15.12
N LYS A 313 -12.50 -13.00 16.33
CA LYS A 313 -12.81 -11.67 16.86
C LYS A 313 -11.97 -10.55 16.27
N ASN A 314 -10.66 -10.74 16.15
CA ASN A 314 -9.74 -9.70 15.70
C ASN A 314 -9.85 -9.44 14.20
N VAL A 315 -10.03 -10.50 13.40
CA VAL A 315 -10.24 -10.39 11.95
C VAL A 315 -11.59 -9.71 11.63
N ALA A 316 -12.63 -9.97 12.43
CA ALA A 316 -13.94 -9.37 12.21
C ALA A 316 -14.01 -7.84 12.44
N ILE A 317 -13.12 -7.27 13.26
CA ILE A 317 -13.12 -5.82 13.56
C ILE A 317 -12.00 -5.07 12.81
N ASP A 318 -11.13 -5.78 12.08
CA ASP A 318 -9.92 -5.16 11.50
C ASP A 318 -9.07 -4.42 12.56
N TYR A 319 -9.06 -4.96 13.80
CA TYR A 319 -8.46 -4.32 14.97
C TYR A 319 -6.95 -4.60 15.09
N SER A 320 -6.43 -5.56 14.32
CA SER A 320 -5.09 -6.12 14.49
C SER A 320 -3.96 -5.09 14.27
N TYR A 321 -4.15 -4.10 13.39
CA TYR A 321 -3.04 -3.25 12.96
C TYR A 321 -2.67 -2.16 13.98
N LYS A 322 -3.67 -1.44 14.54
CA LYS A 322 -3.43 -0.32 15.45
C LYS A 322 -2.71 -0.74 16.74
N THR A 323 -3.04 -1.92 17.27
CA THR A 323 -2.45 -2.43 18.52
C THR A 323 -1.01 -2.89 18.34
N ILE A 324 -0.68 -3.59 17.24
CA ILE A 324 0.69 -4.07 16.99
C ILE A 324 1.64 -2.89 16.72
N GLN A 325 1.19 -1.86 15.99
CA GLN A 325 2.00 -0.65 15.80
C GLN A 325 2.24 0.15 17.09
N HIS A 326 1.23 0.26 17.96
CA HIS A 326 1.38 0.93 19.26
C HIS A 326 2.41 0.25 20.18
N LEU A 327 2.60 -1.06 20.03
CA LEU A 327 3.58 -1.83 20.81
C LEU A 327 5.03 -1.70 20.28
N GLY A 328 5.26 -0.94 19.20
CA GLY A 328 6.61 -0.73 18.64
C GLY A 328 7.28 -2.01 18.13
N THR A 329 6.52 -3.10 17.94
CA THR A 329 7.01 -4.44 17.61
C THR A 329 6.47 -4.89 16.26
N ASN A 330 7.26 -5.65 15.51
CA ASN A 330 6.90 -6.08 14.14
C ASN A 330 5.93 -7.28 14.21
N LYS A 331 4.89 -7.32 13.35
CA LYS A 331 3.96 -8.46 13.19
C LYS A 331 4.72 -9.79 13.01
N MET A 332 5.89 -9.75 12.37
CA MET A 332 6.81 -10.90 12.24
C MET A 332 7.29 -11.49 13.57
N GLU A 333 7.52 -10.67 14.60
CA GLU A 333 8.00 -11.15 15.89
C GLU A 333 6.90 -11.95 16.60
N PHE A 334 5.68 -11.42 16.60
CA PHE A 334 4.51 -12.13 17.13
C PHE A 334 4.16 -13.39 16.34
N SER A 335 4.54 -13.45 15.07
CA SER A 335 4.37 -14.66 14.26
C SER A 335 5.11 -15.88 14.83
N GLY A 336 6.13 -15.66 15.68
CA GLY A 336 6.88 -16.75 16.33
C GLY A 336 7.58 -17.69 15.34
N GLY A 337 7.92 -17.17 14.16
CA GLY A 337 8.50 -17.94 13.05
C GLY A 337 7.48 -18.68 12.19
N THR A 338 6.21 -18.71 12.60
CA THR A 338 5.12 -19.18 11.74
C THR A 338 4.75 -18.04 10.81
N LEU A 339 4.86 -18.21 9.50
CA LEU A 339 4.55 -17.16 8.50
C LEU A 339 3.03 -16.96 8.37
N SER A 340 2.36 -16.68 9.49
CA SER A 340 0.92 -16.61 9.68
C SER A 340 0.50 -15.36 10.41
N ASP A 341 -0.31 -14.54 9.75
CA ASP A 341 -0.94 -13.37 10.35
C ASP A 341 -1.89 -13.76 11.50
N CYS A 342 -2.67 -14.83 11.32
CA CYS A 342 -3.62 -15.30 12.33
C CYS A 342 -2.92 -15.76 13.62
N ILE A 343 -1.77 -16.45 13.51
CA ILE A 343 -1.00 -16.84 14.70
C ILE A 343 -0.33 -15.62 15.34
N ALA A 344 0.15 -14.66 14.54
CA ALA A 344 0.66 -13.40 15.07
C ALA A 344 -0.42 -12.64 15.87
N ILE A 345 -1.67 -12.62 15.39
CA ILE A 345 -2.82 -12.06 16.11
C ILE A 345 -3.04 -12.77 17.46
N VAL A 346 -3.02 -14.10 17.48
CA VAL A 346 -3.19 -14.88 18.73
C VAL A 346 -2.09 -14.53 19.73
N ASN A 347 -0.83 -14.51 19.30
CA ASN A 347 0.30 -14.24 20.18
C ASN A 347 0.28 -12.80 20.68
N ALA A 348 -0.02 -11.84 19.80
CA ALA A 348 -0.21 -10.44 20.18
C ALA A 348 -1.36 -10.29 21.19
N PHE A 349 -2.48 -10.98 20.99
CA PHE A 349 -3.60 -10.97 21.94
C PHE A 349 -3.21 -11.55 23.30
N LYS A 350 -2.50 -12.68 23.34
CA LYS A 350 -2.03 -13.30 24.59
C LYS A 350 -1.13 -12.34 25.41
N VAL A 351 -0.38 -11.46 24.76
CA VAL A 351 0.41 -10.40 25.40
C VAL A 351 -0.46 -9.19 25.80
N THR A 352 -1.39 -8.77 24.94
CA THR A 352 -2.19 -7.54 25.07
C THR A 352 -3.53 -7.70 25.78
N LYS A 353 -3.91 -8.92 26.18
CA LYS A 353 -5.17 -9.23 26.89
C LYS A 353 -5.41 -8.32 28.10
N TYR A 354 -4.34 -7.81 28.70
CA TYR A 354 -4.38 -6.90 29.85
C TYR A 354 -4.48 -5.41 29.48
N LEU A 355 -4.33 -5.04 28.21
CA LEU A 355 -4.24 -3.65 27.73
C LEU A 355 -5.49 -3.17 26.98
N SER A 356 -6.29 -4.04 26.35
CA SER A 356 -7.48 -3.63 25.57
C SER A 356 -8.79 -4.25 26.09
N LYS A 357 -9.60 -3.45 26.78
CA LYS A 357 -10.92 -3.86 27.31
C LYS A 357 -11.93 -4.25 26.23
N ILE A 358 -11.91 -3.57 25.08
CA ILE A 358 -12.88 -3.79 23.98
C ILE A 358 -12.72 -5.18 23.37
N VAL A 359 -11.48 -5.58 23.07
CA VAL A 359 -11.22 -6.89 22.46
C VAL A 359 -11.56 -8.02 23.44
N ALA A 360 -11.27 -7.82 24.74
CA ALA A 360 -11.63 -8.77 25.79
C ALA A 360 -13.16 -8.94 25.93
N GLN A 361 -13.93 -7.85 25.98
CA GLN A 361 -15.39 -7.91 26.08
C GLN A 361 -16.03 -8.68 24.93
N LEU A 362 -15.54 -8.44 23.71
CA LEU A 362 -16.13 -9.06 22.54
C LEU A 362 -15.69 -10.53 22.38
N TYR A 363 -14.50 -10.90 22.87
CA TYR A 363 -14.10 -12.29 23.00
C TYR A 363 -15.04 -13.04 23.95
N GLU A 364 -15.35 -12.46 25.12
CA GLU A 364 -16.31 -13.06 26.06
C GLU A 364 -17.72 -13.15 25.46
N GLU A 365 -18.19 -12.15 24.69
CA GLU A 365 -19.48 -12.23 24.01
C GLU A 365 -19.56 -13.42 23.03
N LEU A 366 -18.50 -13.63 22.22
CA LEU A 366 -18.46 -14.75 21.29
C LEU A 366 -18.41 -16.09 22.03
N LYS A 367 -17.61 -16.15 23.10
CA LYS A 367 -17.50 -17.30 24.01
C LYS A 367 -18.85 -17.66 24.65
N ASP A 368 -19.63 -16.68 25.10
CA ASP A 368 -20.96 -16.92 25.68
C ASP A 368 -21.98 -17.41 24.65
N ARG A 369 -21.89 -16.92 23.41
CA ARG A 369 -22.78 -17.36 22.33
C ARG A 369 -22.55 -18.82 21.94
N ILE A 370 -21.30 -19.29 21.93
CA ILE A 370 -20.96 -20.66 21.53
C ILE A 370 -21.28 -21.71 22.60
N GLN A 371 -21.35 -21.32 23.88
CA GLN A 371 -21.72 -22.22 24.97
C GLN A 371 -23.12 -22.83 24.79
N LYS A 372 -24.02 -22.11 24.09
CA LYS A 372 -25.37 -22.62 23.73
C LYS A 372 -25.33 -23.84 22.80
N PHE A 373 -24.17 -24.13 22.22
CA PHE A 373 -23.92 -25.25 21.32
C PHE A 373 -22.96 -26.28 21.96
N ASP A 374 -22.84 -26.29 23.29
CA ASP A 374 -21.98 -27.18 24.07
C ASP A 374 -20.48 -27.08 23.72
N MET A 375 -20.05 -25.92 23.20
CA MET A 375 -18.65 -25.61 22.91
C MET A 375 -18.03 -24.82 24.06
N PHE A 376 -17.06 -25.41 24.75
CA PHE A 376 -16.38 -24.82 25.91
C PHE A 376 -14.89 -24.67 25.68
N VAL A 377 -14.32 -23.54 26.14
CA VAL A 377 -12.88 -23.33 26.19
C VAL A 377 -12.31 -24.10 27.38
N ASP A 378 -11.33 -24.97 27.11
CA ASP A 378 -10.66 -25.76 28.15
C ASP A 378 -9.64 -24.91 28.91
N HIS A 379 -9.69 -24.93 30.24
CA HIS A 379 -8.80 -24.17 31.12
C HIS A 379 -7.75 -25.04 31.83
N HIS A 380 -7.69 -26.35 31.53
CA HIS A 380 -6.69 -27.20 32.14
C HIS A 380 -5.27 -26.83 31.67
N SER A 381 -4.38 -26.60 32.64
CA SER A 381 -2.95 -26.37 32.41
C SER A 381 -2.34 -27.67 31.86
N ARG A 382 -2.21 -27.75 30.53
CA ARG A 382 -1.58 -28.89 29.87
C ARG A 382 -0.07 -28.82 30.13
N CYS A 383 0.56 -29.95 30.43
CA CYS A 383 2.02 -30.01 30.55
C CYS A 383 2.64 -29.66 29.19
N MET A 384 3.28 -28.50 29.10
CA MET A 384 3.80 -27.95 27.86
C MET A 384 5.19 -28.52 27.60
N ASP A 385 5.29 -29.62 26.86
CA ASP A 385 6.52 -29.98 26.16
C ASP A 385 6.66 -29.13 24.88
N GLU A 386 7.87 -28.85 24.42
CA GLU A 386 8.14 -28.09 23.20
C GLU A 386 7.47 -28.72 21.97
N GLU A 387 7.47 -30.06 21.88
CA GLU A 387 6.86 -30.80 20.77
C GLU A 387 5.33 -30.56 20.69
N TYR A 388 4.66 -30.48 21.84
CA TYR A 388 3.21 -30.23 21.90
C TYR A 388 2.86 -28.85 21.32
N VAL A 389 3.68 -27.83 21.59
CA VAL A 389 3.47 -26.48 21.05
C VAL A 389 3.58 -26.46 19.52
N HIS A 390 4.55 -27.18 18.95
CA HIS A 390 4.70 -27.30 17.50
C HIS A 390 3.53 -28.03 16.85
N LYS A 391 3.08 -29.15 17.44
CA LYS A 391 1.90 -29.90 16.98
C LYS A 391 0.63 -29.04 17.00
N GLN A 392 0.40 -28.29 18.09
CA GLN A 392 -0.74 -27.38 18.19
C GLN A 392 -0.71 -26.25 17.16
N ARG A 393 0.47 -25.67 16.89
CA ARG A 393 0.63 -24.66 15.83
C ARG A 393 0.28 -25.23 14.46
N PHE A 394 0.76 -26.43 14.15
CA PHE A 394 0.44 -27.10 12.89
C PHE A 394 -1.06 -27.38 12.76
N ILE A 395 -1.68 -27.96 13.79
CA ILE A 395 -3.13 -28.20 13.85
C ILE A 395 -3.90 -26.90 13.60
N LEU A 396 -3.51 -25.79 14.24
CA LEU A 396 -4.15 -24.50 14.02
C LEU A 396 -4.01 -24.02 12.57
N GLN A 397 -2.86 -24.22 11.90
CA GLN A 397 -2.70 -23.90 10.48
C GLN A 397 -3.62 -24.75 9.58
N VAL A 398 -3.78 -26.03 9.88
CA VAL A 398 -4.72 -26.92 9.17
C VAL A 398 -6.17 -26.49 9.41
N VAL A 399 -6.53 -26.10 10.63
CA VAL A 399 -7.85 -25.56 10.98
C VAL A 399 -8.14 -24.26 10.23
N LEU A 400 -7.16 -23.36 10.13
CA LEU A 400 -7.25 -22.16 9.29
C LEU A 400 -7.50 -22.53 7.83
N ALA A 401 -6.76 -23.50 7.29
CA ALA A 401 -6.97 -23.99 5.93
C ALA A 401 -8.40 -24.53 5.74
N GLY A 402 -8.91 -25.36 6.64
CA GLY A 402 -10.26 -25.91 6.52
C GLY A 402 -11.39 -24.89 6.69
N ALA A 403 -11.18 -23.88 7.53
CA ALA A 403 -12.15 -22.82 7.75
C ALA A 403 -12.29 -21.89 6.53
N PHE A 404 -11.17 -21.65 5.85
CA PHE A 404 -11.07 -20.73 4.73
C PHE A 404 -11.06 -21.42 3.36
N TYR A 405 -11.33 -22.72 3.28
CA TYR A 405 -11.61 -23.38 1.99
C TYR A 405 -12.71 -22.59 1.22
N PRO A 406 -12.55 -22.28 -0.09
CA PRO A 406 -11.46 -22.66 -1.00
C PRO A 406 -10.42 -21.53 -1.26
N ASN A 407 -10.18 -20.62 -0.31
CA ASN A 407 -9.27 -19.46 -0.45
C ASN A 407 -7.78 -19.86 -0.40
N TYR A 408 -7.38 -20.72 -1.32
CA TYR A 408 -6.03 -21.27 -1.42
C TYR A 408 -5.28 -20.71 -2.61
N PHE A 409 -4.00 -20.47 -2.39
CA PHE A 409 -3.11 -19.88 -3.37
C PHE A 409 -1.80 -20.64 -3.39
N THR A 410 -1.31 -20.98 -4.57
CA THR A 410 -0.02 -21.66 -4.77
C THR A 410 0.92 -20.76 -5.54
N PHE A 411 2.20 -21.10 -5.57
CA PHE A 411 3.15 -20.44 -6.44
C PHE A 411 3.87 -21.46 -7.30
N CYS A 412 4.28 -21.03 -8.49
CA CYS A 412 5.19 -21.80 -9.32
C CYS A 412 6.63 -21.46 -8.92
N PRO A 413 7.50 -22.44 -8.71
CA PRO A 413 8.90 -22.19 -8.43
C PRO A 413 9.54 -21.37 -9.58
N LEU A 414 10.31 -20.35 -9.20
CA LEU A 414 11.02 -19.48 -10.13
C LEU A 414 12.22 -20.22 -10.74
N SER A 415 12.61 -19.86 -11.96
CA SER A 415 13.88 -20.33 -12.55
C SER A 415 15.06 -19.85 -11.71
N GLU A 416 15.71 -20.78 -11.02
CA GLU A 416 16.91 -20.53 -10.21
C GLU A 416 18.00 -19.84 -11.03
N GLU A 417 18.17 -20.24 -12.29
CA GLU A 417 19.16 -19.66 -13.20
C GLU A 417 18.96 -18.14 -13.40
N THR A 418 17.71 -17.71 -13.54
CA THR A 418 17.37 -16.28 -13.71
C THR A 418 17.59 -15.51 -12.42
N ALA A 419 17.21 -16.09 -11.28
CA ALA A 419 17.37 -15.46 -9.96
C ALA A 419 18.85 -15.33 -9.55
N VAL A 420 19.67 -16.34 -9.82
CA VAL A 420 21.13 -16.33 -9.58
C VAL A 420 21.83 -15.29 -10.45
N LYS A 421 21.43 -15.17 -11.72
CA LYS A 421 21.92 -14.11 -12.61
C LYS A 421 21.55 -12.71 -12.10
N GLU A 422 20.32 -12.52 -11.63
CA GLU A 422 19.89 -11.22 -11.10
C GLU A 422 20.58 -10.83 -9.78
N LEU A 423 20.97 -11.81 -8.95
CA LEU A 423 21.73 -11.60 -7.71
C LEU A 423 23.25 -11.60 -7.92
N SER A 424 23.75 -11.76 -9.15
CA SER A 424 25.17 -11.90 -9.46
C SER A 424 25.87 -12.96 -8.59
N GLY A 425 25.21 -14.11 -8.38
CA GLY A 425 25.74 -15.24 -7.59
C GLY A 425 25.73 -15.05 -6.07
N LYS A 426 25.12 -13.99 -5.54
CA LYS A 426 25.01 -13.73 -4.09
C LYS A 426 23.94 -14.61 -3.44
N TYR A 427 24.13 -14.87 -2.13
CA TYR A 427 23.20 -15.69 -1.36
C TYR A 427 21.87 -14.96 -1.14
N ALA A 428 20.80 -15.50 -1.71
CA ALA A 428 19.48 -14.87 -1.77
C ALA A 428 18.84 -14.58 -0.41
N ASN A 429 19.03 -15.49 0.54
CA ASN A 429 18.40 -15.39 1.86
C ASN A 429 18.96 -14.27 2.73
N ALA A 430 20.08 -13.65 2.34
CA ALA A 430 20.76 -12.59 3.07
C ALA A 430 21.01 -11.32 2.25
N THR A 431 20.55 -11.26 0.99
CA THR A 431 20.90 -10.17 0.06
C THR A 431 19.65 -9.48 -0.51
N VAL A 432 19.71 -8.16 -0.65
CA VAL A 432 18.73 -7.36 -1.41
C VAL A 432 19.41 -6.55 -2.50
N VAL A 433 18.68 -6.25 -3.56
CA VAL A 433 19.17 -5.50 -4.73
C VAL A 433 18.52 -4.13 -4.81
N MET A 434 19.34 -3.09 -4.99
CA MET A 434 18.93 -1.73 -5.33
C MET A 434 19.31 -1.45 -6.78
N ARG A 435 18.45 -0.70 -7.49
CA ARG A 435 18.69 -0.20 -8.85
C ARG A 435 18.77 1.33 -8.83
N ASN A 436 19.23 1.90 -9.94
CA ASN A 436 19.43 3.34 -10.12
C ASN A 436 20.55 3.92 -9.24
N ILE A 437 21.62 3.15 -9.02
CA ILE A 437 22.81 3.61 -8.32
C ILE A 437 23.62 4.51 -9.26
N PRO A 438 24.05 5.70 -8.80
CA PRO A 438 24.93 6.56 -9.59
C PRO A 438 26.24 5.85 -9.98
N PRO A 439 26.92 6.31 -11.04
CA PRO A 439 28.26 5.82 -11.38
C PRO A 439 29.19 5.82 -10.16
N TYR A 440 30.11 4.86 -10.08
CA TYR A 440 31.05 4.72 -8.95
C TYR A 440 30.35 4.49 -7.61
N GLY A 441 29.40 3.54 -7.60
CA GLY A 441 28.55 3.21 -6.45
C GLY A 441 29.27 3.05 -5.09
N PHE A 442 30.54 2.63 -5.10
CA PHE A 442 31.37 2.46 -3.90
C PHE A 442 31.52 3.73 -3.04
N LEU A 443 31.38 4.92 -3.63
CA LEU A 443 31.43 6.19 -2.90
C LEU A 443 30.25 6.35 -1.94
N TYR A 444 29.10 5.77 -2.30
CA TYR A 444 27.87 5.85 -1.53
C TYR A 444 27.77 4.76 -0.47
N TYR A 445 28.81 3.95 -0.25
CA TYR A 445 28.81 2.81 0.68
C TYR A 445 28.29 3.19 2.07
N LYS A 446 28.76 4.30 2.65
CA LYS A 446 28.35 4.75 3.98
C LYS A 446 26.90 5.25 4.03
N GLN A 447 26.44 5.92 2.98
CA GLN A 447 25.06 6.37 2.86
C GLN A 447 24.12 5.17 2.74
N LEU A 448 24.44 4.22 1.86
CA LEU A 448 23.69 2.97 1.68
C LEU A 448 23.67 2.14 2.97
N GLN A 449 24.81 2.00 3.67
CA GLN A 449 24.87 1.32 4.96
C GLN A 449 23.97 1.98 6.00
N SER A 450 23.87 3.32 6.01
CA SER A 450 22.99 4.06 6.91
C SER A 450 21.51 3.82 6.61
N LEU A 451 21.12 3.78 5.32
CA LEU A 451 19.74 3.53 4.90
C LEU A 451 19.22 2.17 5.39
N PHE A 452 20.07 1.13 5.37
CA PHE A 452 19.69 -0.22 5.80
C PHE A 452 19.96 -0.52 7.29
N ARG A 453 20.45 0.46 8.06
CA ARG A 453 20.81 0.27 9.48
C ARG A 453 19.64 -0.21 10.33
N GLN A 454 18.42 0.22 10.02
CA GLN A 454 17.20 -0.18 10.73
C GLN A 454 16.75 -1.60 10.38
N CYS A 455 17.19 -2.15 9.24
CA CYS A 455 16.86 -3.53 8.84
C CYS A 455 17.71 -4.55 9.59
N GLY A 456 18.99 -4.25 9.79
CA GLY A 456 19.95 -5.14 10.44
C GLY A 456 21.39 -4.74 10.17
N GLN A 457 22.34 -5.54 10.66
CA GLN A 457 23.77 -5.28 10.45
C GLN A 457 24.15 -5.63 9.00
N VAL A 458 24.62 -4.64 8.24
CA VAL A 458 25.13 -4.84 6.87
C VAL A 458 26.52 -5.46 6.93
N LYS A 459 26.69 -6.63 6.29
CA LYS A 459 27.96 -7.36 6.14
C LYS A 459 28.82 -6.74 5.05
N ALA A 460 28.24 -6.57 3.87
CA ALA A 460 28.94 -6.06 2.70
C ALA A 460 27.98 -5.38 1.73
N ILE A 461 28.50 -4.44 0.94
CA ILE A 461 27.79 -3.83 -0.19
C ILE A 461 28.68 -3.98 -1.42
N SER A 462 28.15 -4.58 -2.47
CA SER A 462 28.84 -4.74 -3.76
C SER A 462 28.06 -4.08 -4.89
N PHE A 463 28.74 -3.71 -5.97
CA PHE A 463 28.17 -2.93 -7.06
C PHE A 463 28.38 -3.62 -8.40
N ASP A 464 27.38 -3.52 -9.27
CA ASP A 464 27.42 -4.01 -10.65
C ASP A 464 26.68 -3.01 -11.55
N GLY A 465 27.44 -2.15 -12.22
CA GLY A 465 26.90 -1.02 -12.98
C GLY A 465 26.00 -0.13 -12.12
N SER A 466 24.74 0.00 -12.52
CA SER A 466 23.72 0.78 -11.83
C SER A 466 22.98 0.00 -10.72
N LYS A 467 23.49 -1.17 -10.33
CA LYS A 467 22.93 -2.02 -9.27
C LYS A 467 23.85 -2.06 -8.04
N CYS A 468 23.23 -2.16 -6.88
CA CYS A 468 23.89 -2.37 -5.59
C CYS A 468 23.28 -3.60 -4.91
N PHE A 469 24.13 -4.45 -4.35
CA PHE A 469 23.75 -5.62 -3.58
C PHE A 469 24.12 -5.38 -2.12
N VAL A 470 23.13 -5.41 -1.24
CA VAL A 470 23.32 -5.23 0.21
C VAL A 470 23.17 -6.59 0.88
N GLU A 471 24.27 -7.09 1.42
CA GLU A 471 24.34 -8.38 2.13
C GLU A 471 24.32 -8.13 3.64
N PHE A 472 23.44 -8.81 4.36
CA PHE A 472 23.31 -8.68 5.82
C PHE A 472 24.14 -9.75 6.56
N VAL A 473 24.60 -9.42 7.77
CA VAL A 473 25.32 -10.37 8.64
C VAL A 473 24.34 -11.43 9.10
N GLN A 474 24.62 -12.69 8.75
CA GLN A 474 23.83 -13.84 9.18
C GLN A 474 24.45 -14.48 10.42
N ASN A 475 23.61 -14.86 11.39
CA ASN A 475 24.06 -15.62 12.54
C ASN A 475 24.47 -17.04 12.10
N PRO A 476 25.71 -17.50 12.34
CA PRO A 476 26.17 -18.81 11.90
C PRO A 476 25.38 -19.99 12.49
N ILE A 477 24.63 -19.78 13.58
CA ILE A 477 23.84 -20.81 14.27
C ILE A 477 22.42 -20.94 13.67
N LYS A 478 21.88 -19.88 13.03
CA LYS A 478 20.54 -19.85 12.40
C LYS A 478 20.66 -19.71 10.87
N ARG A 479 21.23 -20.72 10.20
CA ARG A 479 21.44 -20.73 8.74
C ARG A 479 20.18 -20.99 7.92
N THR A 480 19.11 -21.50 8.55
CA THR A 480 17.88 -21.92 7.86
C THR A 480 16.87 -20.77 7.80
N GLY A 481 16.43 -20.43 6.59
CA GLY A 481 15.38 -19.43 6.35
C GLY A 481 15.90 -18.04 5.97
N ILE A 482 14.97 -17.20 5.52
CA ILE A 482 15.21 -15.82 5.08
C ILE A 482 15.61 -14.96 6.28
N HIS A 483 16.67 -14.17 6.12
CA HIS A 483 17.14 -13.29 7.17
C HIS A 483 16.10 -12.17 7.46
N PRO A 484 15.75 -11.88 8.73
CA PRO A 484 14.77 -10.85 9.06
C PRO A 484 15.09 -9.47 8.47
N ALA A 485 16.38 -9.14 8.33
CA ALA A 485 16.81 -7.88 7.70
C ALA A 485 16.46 -7.78 6.20
N VAL A 486 16.48 -8.90 5.47
CA VAL A 486 16.07 -8.95 4.06
C VAL A 486 14.57 -8.68 3.96
N TYR A 487 13.79 -9.35 4.80
CA TYR A 487 12.34 -9.10 4.89
C TYR A 487 12.03 -7.64 5.22
N MET A 488 12.69 -7.07 6.23
CA MET A 488 12.50 -5.67 6.63
C MET A 488 12.85 -4.71 5.49
N ALA A 489 13.96 -4.94 4.80
CA ALA A 489 14.37 -4.13 3.67
C ALA A 489 13.28 -4.11 2.58
N LEU A 490 12.80 -5.27 2.16
CA LEU A 490 11.75 -5.37 1.14
C LEU A 490 10.42 -4.74 1.59
N LYS A 491 10.07 -4.87 2.86
CA LYS A 491 8.92 -4.16 3.45
C LYS A 491 9.05 -2.65 3.37
N MET A 492 10.25 -2.08 3.53
CA MET A 492 10.47 -0.64 3.35
C MET A 492 10.09 -0.18 1.94
N ALA A 493 10.45 -0.97 0.91
CA ALA A 493 10.07 -0.67 -0.47
C ALA A 493 8.54 -0.70 -0.66
N GLN A 494 7.88 -1.72 -0.12
CA GLN A 494 6.42 -1.87 -0.23
C GLN A 494 5.66 -0.78 0.54
N LEU A 495 6.21 -0.27 1.64
CA LEU A 495 5.65 0.85 2.39
C LEU A 495 6.00 2.22 1.79
N HIS A 496 6.63 2.26 0.61
CA HIS A 496 7.06 3.48 -0.09
C HIS A 496 7.97 4.38 0.77
N ILE A 497 8.80 3.79 1.63
CA ILE A 497 9.78 4.55 2.40
C ILE A 497 10.83 5.09 1.43
N PRO A 498 11.00 6.42 1.30
CA PRO A 498 11.88 6.99 0.29
C PRO A 498 13.35 6.69 0.62
N LEU A 499 14.05 6.03 -0.30
CA LEU A 499 15.49 5.76 -0.22
C LEU A 499 16.23 6.74 -1.14
N GLN A 500 16.89 7.74 -0.55
CA GLN A 500 17.56 8.83 -1.27
C GLN A 500 19.06 8.82 -1.03
N LEU A 501 19.84 9.12 -2.06
CA LEU A 501 21.28 9.37 -1.97
C LEU A 501 21.59 10.83 -2.31
N ASN A 502 22.52 11.39 -1.55
CA ASN A 502 23.16 12.66 -1.89
C ASN A 502 24.33 12.36 -2.83
N VAL A 503 24.22 12.82 -4.07
CA VAL A 503 25.17 12.49 -5.14
C VAL A 503 26.48 13.26 -4.94
N HIS A 504 27.61 12.54 -4.89
CA HIS A 504 28.92 13.16 -4.92
C HIS A 504 29.15 13.89 -6.25
N PRO A 505 29.77 15.08 -6.23
CA PRO A 505 30.14 15.79 -7.44
C PRO A 505 31.07 14.92 -8.29
N VAL A 506 30.95 15.02 -9.62
CA VAL A 506 31.77 14.28 -10.63
C VAL A 506 33.28 14.43 -10.36
N GLU A 507 33.62 15.51 -9.67
CA GLU A 507 34.93 15.97 -9.31
C GLU A 507 35.58 15.19 -8.13
N GLU A 508 34.80 14.87 -7.08
CA GLU A 508 35.24 13.98 -5.99
C GLU A 508 35.40 12.53 -6.47
N ILE A 509 34.58 12.14 -7.45
CA ILE A 509 34.66 10.85 -8.11
C ILE A 509 36.00 10.71 -8.83
N GLU A 510 36.42 11.71 -9.60
CA GLU A 510 37.72 11.72 -10.31
C GLU A 510 38.93 11.74 -9.36
N ALA A 511 38.88 12.50 -8.26
CA ALA A 511 39.96 12.56 -7.27
C ALA A 511 40.13 11.25 -6.47
N ILE A 512 39.02 10.58 -6.12
CA ILE A 512 39.05 9.28 -5.43
C ILE A 512 39.41 8.17 -6.40
N ASN A 513 38.96 8.26 -7.66
CA ASN A 513 39.33 7.35 -8.73
C ASN A 513 40.83 7.49 -9.06
N LEU A 514 41.42 8.69 -9.07
CA LEU A 514 42.89 8.86 -9.19
C LEU A 514 43.67 8.16 -8.06
N LYS A 515 43.16 8.14 -6.83
CA LYS A 515 43.77 7.42 -5.69
C LYS A 515 43.63 5.90 -5.77
N LEU A 516 42.54 5.38 -6.33
CA LEU A 516 42.27 3.94 -6.49
C LEU A 516 42.79 3.37 -7.83
N CYS A 517 42.84 4.18 -8.89
CA CYS A 517 43.34 3.82 -10.22
C CYS A 517 44.87 3.66 -10.22
N LEU A 518 45.57 4.26 -9.25
CA LEU A 518 46.99 3.97 -8.97
C LEU A 518 47.25 2.51 -8.54
N SER A 519 46.23 1.75 -8.10
CA SER A 519 46.37 0.33 -7.76
C SER A 519 45.89 -0.66 -8.83
N GLN A 520 45.28 -0.20 -9.93
CA GLN A 520 44.85 -1.06 -11.05
C GLN A 520 45.05 -0.35 -12.40
N ILE A 521 46.23 -0.51 -12.98
CA ILE A 521 46.71 0.21 -14.17
C ILE A 521 46.22 -0.41 -15.50
N LYS A 522 46.00 0.48 -16.49
CA LYS A 522 45.97 0.30 -17.97
C LYS A 522 44.73 -0.36 -18.59
N LEU A 523 43.85 0.46 -19.15
CA LEU A 523 43.27 0.22 -20.49
C LEU A 523 42.67 1.53 -21.07
N SER A 524 43.41 2.10 -22.03
CA SER A 524 42.98 2.96 -23.15
C SER A 524 41.65 3.72 -23.09
N LEU A 525 41.69 5.03 -22.84
CA LEU A 525 40.62 5.98 -23.17
C LEU A 525 41.21 7.29 -23.73
N LYS A 526 40.61 7.81 -24.80
CA LYS A 526 40.91 9.11 -25.42
C LYS A 526 40.73 10.22 -24.38
N ILE A 527 41.75 11.04 -24.19
CA ILE A 527 41.76 12.16 -23.22
C ILE A 527 40.81 13.24 -23.74
N HIS A 528 39.72 13.50 -23.02
CA HIS A 528 38.88 14.68 -23.20
C HIS A 528 39.36 15.79 -22.25
N PRO A 529 39.37 17.07 -22.66
CA PRO A 529 39.74 18.17 -21.77
C PRO A 529 38.72 18.29 -20.62
N THR A 530 39.19 18.23 -19.37
CA THR A 530 38.37 18.30 -18.15
C THR A 530 38.60 19.61 -17.39
N PHE A 531 37.57 20.15 -16.74
CA PHE A 531 37.70 21.29 -15.83
C PHE A 531 38.27 20.85 -14.47
N SER A 532 38.97 21.75 -13.78
CA SER A 532 39.60 21.49 -12.47
C SER A 532 38.57 21.08 -11.41
N SER A 533 38.73 19.86 -10.87
CA SER A 533 37.74 19.18 -10.01
C SER A 533 38.06 19.09 -8.50
N SER A 534 38.80 20.05 -7.92
CA SER A 534 39.14 19.98 -6.48
C SER A 534 38.18 20.79 -5.59
N TYR A 535 37.01 20.25 -5.23
CA TYR A 535 36.17 20.80 -4.15
C TYR A 535 35.62 19.71 -3.24
N THR A 536 35.72 19.91 -1.92
CA THR A 536 34.98 19.14 -0.91
C THR A 536 33.74 19.92 -0.50
N SER A 537 32.63 19.25 -0.14
CA SER A 537 31.47 19.93 0.46
C SER A 537 31.91 20.78 1.67
N ASN A 538 31.47 22.04 1.76
CA ASN A 538 31.93 23.08 2.70
C ASN A 538 33.33 23.69 2.47
N ALA A 539 34.00 23.42 1.35
CA ALA A 539 35.21 24.16 0.99
C ALA A 539 34.87 25.65 0.76
N GLN A 540 35.57 26.53 1.47
CA GLN A 540 35.59 27.97 1.19
C GLN A 540 36.77 28.27 0.26
N THR A 541 36.51 28.99 -0.82
CA THR A 541 37.56 29.45 -1.74
C THR A 541 37.32 30.90 -2.14
N ASN A 542 38.38 31.58 -2.53
CA ASN A 542 38.32 32.93 -3.10
C ASN A 542 38.29 32.81 -4.62
N LEU A 543 37.21 33.32 -5.23
CA LEU A 543 37.08 33.45 -6.67
C LEU A 543 37.12 34.91 -7.09
N PHE A 544 37.59 35.17 -8.30
CA PHE A 544 37.33 36.41 -9.01
C PHE A 544 36.29 36.12 -10.09
N SER A 545 35.19 36.88 -10.11
CA SER A 545 34.16 36.77 -11.15
C SER A 545 34.57 37.57 -12.37
N PHE A 546 34.55 36.93 -13.54
CA PHE A 546 34.90 37.59 -14.80
C PHE A 546 33.69 37.72 -15.74
N GLN A 547 32.72 36.81 -15.67
CA GLN A 547 31.52 36.88 -16.50
C GLN A 547 30.25 36.47 -15.75
N VAL A 548 29.27 37.37 -15.75
CA VAL A 548 27.92 37.11 -15.24
C VAL A 548 27.04 36.69 -16.41
N VAL A 549 26.53 35.46 -16.36
CA VAL A 549 25.56 34.94 -17.34
C VAL A 549 24.20 35.57 -17.03
N GLU A 550 23.74 35.40 -15.79
CA GLU A 550 22.51 35.98 -15.25
C GLU A 550 22.60 36.17 -13.72
N VAL A 551 21.53 36.62 -13.07
CA VAL A 551 21.54 36.85 -11.62
C VAL A 551 21.78 35.53 -10.89
N GLY A 552 22.89 35.46 -10.16
CA GLY A 552 23.29 34.26 -9.45
C GLY A 552 24.01 33.21 -10.30
N HIS A 553 24.08 33.35 -11.64
CA HIS A 553 24.83 32.47 -12.53
C HIS A 553 26.05 33.18 -13.10
N PHE A 554 27.25 32.69 -12.79
CA PHE A 554 28.49 33.36 -13.20
C PHE A 554 29.65 32.38 -13.37
N TRP A 555 30.65 32.83 -14.12
CA TRP A 555 31.94 32.17 -14.25
C TRP A 555 33.00 32.93 -13.45
N GLY A 556 33.87 32.18 -12.78
CA GLY A 556 35.02 32.74 -12.08
C GLY A 556 36.19 31.78 -12.02
N TYR A 557 37.35 32.29 -11.62
CA TYR A 557 38.56 31.49 -11.43
C TYR A 557 39.14 31.72 -10.04
N ARG A 558 39.94 30.77 -9.57
CA ARG A 558 40.54 30.79 -8.22
C ARG A 558 41.64 31.82 -8.13
N THR A 559 41.66 32.55 -7.01
CA THR A 559 42.71 33.53 -6.69
C THR A 559 43.63 33.09 -5.56
N ASP A 560 43.70 31.79 -5.27
CA ASP A 560 44.69 31.27 -4.33
C ASP A 560 46.09 31.23 -4.97
N GLY A 561 47.13 31.21 -4.13
CA GLY A 561 48.51 31.34 -4.59
C GLY A 561 48.94 30.24 -5.56
N GLU A 562 48.40 29.02 -5.41
CA GLU A 562 48.71 27.88 -6.28
C GLU A 562 48.05 28.00 -7.66
N SER A 563 46.77 28.40 -7.72
CA SER A 563 46.07 28.58 -9.01
C SER A 563 46.63 29.77 -9.78
N LEU A 564 46.94 30.88 -9.10
CA LEU A 564 47.58 32.04 -9.73
C LEU A 564 48.98 31.70 -10.25
N HIS A 565 49.76 30.88 -9.51
CA HIS A 565 51.05 30.40 -9.99
C HIS A 565 50.90 29.52 -11.24
N THR A 566 49.91 28.62 -11.23
CA THR A 566 49.62 27.74 -12.37
C THR A 566 49.22 28.53 -13.62
N LEU A 567 48.29 29.49 -13.47
CA LEU A 567 47.87 30.38 -14.55
C LEU A 567 49.02 31.23 -15.08
N SER A 568 49.84 31.80 -14.21
CA SER A 568 51.01 32.61 -14.58
C SER A 568 52.06 31.80 -15.34
N LYS A 569 52.35 30.57 -14.88
CA LYS A 569 53.26 29.63 -15.54
C LYS A 569 52.72 29.24 -16.92
N LEU A 570 51.46 28.83 -17.01
CA LEU A 570 50.79 28.47 -18.27
C LEU A 570 50.84 29.63 -19.28
N MET A 571 50.49 30.83 -18.85
CA MET A 571 50.53 32.04 -19.68
C MET A 571 51.95 32.30 -20.20
N THR A 572 52.96 32.19 -19.32
CA THR A 572 54.37 32.40 -19.69
C THR A 572 54.85 31.38 -20.72
N GLU A 573 54.56 30.09 -20.50
CA GLU A 573 54.99 29.01 -21.40
C GLU A 573 54.31 29.10 -22.77
N ILE A 574 53.00 29.38 -22.82
CA ILE A 574 52.26 29.55 -24.08
C ILE A 574 52.86 30.69 -24.90
N ASN A 575 53.11 31.85 -24.27
CA ASN A 575 53.54 33.06 -24.97
C ASN A 575 55.05 33.07 -25.32
N GLN A 576 55.85 32.16 -24.76
CA GLN A 576 57.26 31.95 -25.17
C GLN A 576 57.40 31.04 -26.40
N MET A 577 56.35 30.29 -26.76
CA MET A 577 56.41 29.37 -27.89
C MET A 577 56.15 30.06 -29.24
N LYS A 578 56.70 29.47 -30.30
CA LYS A 578 56.39 29.88 -31.67
C LYS A 578 55.00 29.36 -32.05
N LEU A 579 54.00 30.22 -31.97
CA LEU A 579 52.60 29.88 -32.26
C LEU A 579 52.32 29.81 -33.77
N THR A 580 51.61 28.77 -34.22
CA THR A 580 51.19 28.59 -35.62
C THR A 580 49.71 28.93 -35.80
N PRO A 581 49.28 29.53 -36.92
CA PRO A 581 47.87 29.76 -37.23
C PRO A 581 47.02 28.49 -37.14
N LEU A 582 45.79 28.62 -36.63
CA LEU A 582 44.80 27.54 -36.62
C LEU A 582 44.34 27.25 -38.06
N ALA A 583 44.51 26.01 -38.53
CA ALA A 583 44.11 25.62 -39.88
C ALA A 583 42.58 25.52 -39.99
N VAL A 584 42.04 25.91 -41.14
CA VAL A 584 40.62 26.23 -41.35
C VAL A 584 39.70 25.01 -41.19
N GLU A 585 39.02 24.93 -40.05
CA GLU A 585 37.55 24.78 -39.86
C GLU A 585 37.30 24.60 -38.33
N PRO A 586 36.95 25.66 -37.57
CA PRO A 586 36.75 25.54 -36.13
C PRO A 586 35.35 24.97 -35.83
N TYR A 587 35.19 23.65 -35.94
CA TYR A 587 34.18 22.95 -35.13
C TYR A 587 34.71 22.91 -33.68
N PRO A 588 33.87 22.94 -32.61
CA PRO A 588 34.24 23.49 -31.30
C PRO A 588 35.42 22.75 -30.65
N ASP A 589 36.61 23.25 -30.98
CA ASP A 589 37.90 22.71 -30.56
C ASP A 589 38.67 23.77 -29.77
N VAL A 590 39.62 23.30 -28.98
CA VAL A 590 40.42 24.13 -28.07
C VAL A 590 41.56 24.75 -28.87
N CYS A 591 41.75 26.05 -28.73
CA CYS A 591 42.75 26.84 -29.45
C CYS A 591 43.42 27.85 -28.51
N LEU A 592 44.33 28.65 -29.07
CA LEU A 592 44.88 29.82 -28.40
C LEU A 592 44.31 31.09 -29.06
N ALA A 593 43.77 31.98 -28.23
CA ALA A 593 43.21 33.25 -28.68
C ALA A 593 43.88 34.44 -27.95
N PRO A 594 44.09 35.57 -28.62
CA PRO A 594 44.62 36.78 -27.99
C PRO A 594 43.57 37.44 -27.08
N PHE A 595 44.03 37.96 -25.95
CA PHE A 595 43.29 38.87 -25.10
C PHE A 595 44.21 40.02 -24.68
N THR A 596 43.68 41.24 -24.69
CA THR A 596 44.44 42.45 -24.35
C THR A 596 44.03 42.92 -22.96
N ASP A 597 44.98 42.89 -22.02
CA ASP A 597 44.82 43.44 -20.68
C ASP A 597 45.90 44.48 -20.41
N CYS A 598 45.55 45.58 -19.74
CA CYS A 598 46.48 46.66 -19.34
C CYS A 598 47.52 47.09 -20.40
N SER A 599 47.14 47.15 -21.69
CA SER A 599 47.96 47.58 -22.85
C SER A 599 48.86 46.51 -23.50
N GLU A 600 48.88 45.27 -23.01
CA GLU A 600 49.66 44.17 -23.61
C GLU A 600 48.73 43.04 -24.10
N THR A 601 49.06 42.45 -25.26
CA THR A 601 48.26 41.37 -25.85
C THR A 601 48.99 40.04 -25.69
N HIS A 602 48.35 39.11 -24.98
CA HIS A 602 48.85 37.77 -24.74
C HIS A 602 47.88 36.72 -25.28
N TYR A 603 48.37 35.54 -25.59
CA TYR A 603 47.58 34.38 -26.01
C TYR A 603 47.22 33.50 -24.81
N TYR A 604 45.95 33.09 -24.78
CA TYR A 604 45.37 32.27 -23.72
C TYR A 604 44.63 31.07 -24.31
N ARG A 605 44.46 30.00 -23.52
CA ARG A 605 43.64 28.86 -23.93
C ARG A 605 42.18 29.31 -24.06
N ALA A 606 41.58 29.00 -25.20
CA ALA A 606 40.21 29.36 -25.48
C ALA A 606 39.51 28.27 -26.28
N LYS A 607 38.21 28.10 -26.06
CA LYS A 607 37.36 27.23 -26.87
C LYS A 607 36.57 28.09 -27.83
N VAL A 608 36.54 27.72 -29.10
CA VAL A 608 35.68 28.40 -30.07
C VAL A 608 34.22 28.02 -29.78
N LEU A 609 33.39 29.01 -29.50
CA LEU A 609 31.95 28.83 -29.28
C LEU A 609 31.18 28.89 -30.60
N GLN A 610 31.45 29.93 -31.39
CA GLN A 610 30.80 30.17 -32.67
C GLN A 610 31.74 30.90 -33.61
N VAL A 611 31.68 30.60 -34.91
CA VAL A 611 32.36 31.35 -35.96
C VAL A 611 31.33 32.12 -36.78
N SER A 612 31.54 33.42 -36.94
CA SER A 612 30.65 34.34 -37.65
C SER A 612 31.49 35.15 -38.66
N GLY A 613 31.61 34.65 -39.88
CA GLY A 613 32.44 35.26 -40.92
C GLY A 613 33.93 35.22 -40.54
N ASP A 614 34.57 36.39 -40.52
CA ASP A 614 36.01 36.55 -40.21
C ASP A 614 36.31 36.68 -38.70
N SER A 615 35.29 36.54 -37.84
CA SER A 615 35.46 36.54 -36.38
C SER A 615 34.91 35.28 -35.73
N ALA A 616 35.54 34.87 -34.63
CA ALA A 616 35.11 33.79 -33.78
C ALA A 616 34.80 34.34 -32.38
N GLU A 617 33.66 33.91 -31.84
CA GLU A 617 33.39 34.01 -30.42
C GLU A 617 34.17 32.91 -29.70
N VAL A 618 35.03 33.30 -28.76
CA VAL A 618 35.85 32.38 -27.99
C VAL A 618 35.55 32.50 -26.50
N PHE A 619 35.60 31.37 -25.80
CA PHE A 619 35.51 31.27 -24.36
C PHE A 619 36.87 30.93 -23.76
N PHE A 620 37.44 31.83 -22.96
CA PHE A 620 38.71 31.60 -22.29
C PHE A 620 38.53 30.60 -21.14
N VAL A 621 38.94 29.36 -21.39
CA VAL A 621 38.65 28.20 -20.53
C VAL A 621 39.26 28.29 -19.13
N ASP A 622 40.20 29.20 -18.93
CA ASP A 622 40.91 29.41 -17.67
C ASP A 622 40.37 30.58 -16.84
N TYR A 623 39.71 31.53 -17.48
CA TYR A 623 39.27 32.79 -16.86
C TYR A 623 37.75 32.94 -16.88
N GLY A 624 37.05 32.16 -17.71
CA GLY A 624 35.60 32.07 -17.72
C GLY A 624 34.89 33.17 -18.49
N ASN A 625 35.63 33.97 -19.28
CA ASN A 625 35.11 35.08 -20.06
C ASN A 625 35.05 34.79 -21.55
N THR A 626 34.15 35.48 -22.25
CA THR A 626 34.02 35.43 -23.71
C THR A 626 34.57 36.68 -24.38
N ALA A 627 35.13 36.54 -25.59
CA ALA A 627 35.48 37.66 -26.45
C ALA A 627 35.23 37.35 -27.93
N GLN A 628 35.06 38.40 -28.72
CA GLN A 628 35.06 38.32 -30.18
C GLN A 628 36.47 38.53 -30.70
N VAL A 629 37.00 37.56 -31.43
CA VAL A 629 38.39 37.54 -31.90
C VAL A 629 38.40 37.28 -33.42
N PRO A 630 39.15 38.06 -34.22
CA PRO A 630 39.35 37.75 -35.63
C PRO A 630 39.92 36.34 -35.84
N SER A 631 39.29 35.53 -36.70
CA SER A 631 39.62 34.11 -36.89
C SER A 631 41.08 33.88 -37.29
N HIS A 632 41.68 34.81 -38.04
CA HIS A 632 43.09 34.76 -38.45
C HIS A 632 44.09 34.96 -37.30
N LEU A 633 43.62 35.44 -36.14
CA LEU A 633 44.44 35.57 -34.93
C LEU A 633 44.41 34.31 -34.07
N LEU A 634 43.56 33.32 -34.34
CA LEU A 634 43.57 32.05 -33.61
C LEU A 634 44.84 31.24 -33.92
N ARG A 635 45.35 30.52 -32.92
CA ARG A 635 46.55 29.68 -33.03
C ARG A 635 46.27 28.24 -32.55
N ASN A 636 47.02 27.28 -33.09
CA ASN A 636 46.98 25.89 -32.62
C ASN A 636 47.49 25.79 -31.17
N ILE A 637 46.88 24.92 -30.39
CA ILE A 637 47.34 24.55 -29.05
C ILE A 637 48.13 23.23 -29.10
N SER A 638 49.28 23.18 -28.41
CA SER A 638 50.06 21.94 -28.26
C SER A 638 49.37 20.98 -27.29
N SER A 639 49.47 19.67 -27.52
CA SER A 639 48.83 18.64 -26.69
C SER A 639 49.26 18.69 -25.22
N GLN A 640 50.49 19.11 -24.93
CA GLN A 640 50.99 19.28 -23.56
C GLN A 640 50.18 20.29 -22.74
N PHE A 641 49.56 21.27 -23.39
CA PHE A 641 48.71 22.27 -22.73
C PHE A 641 47.24 21.85 -22.65
N LEU A 642 46.88 20.73 -23.29
CA LEU A 642 45.56 20.10 -23.16
C LEU A 642 45.53 19.09 -22.01
N GLU A 643 46.68 18.61 -21.54
CA GLU A 643 46.81 17.74 -20.37
C GLU A 643 46.47 18.46 -19.05
N LEU A 644 46.58 19.79 -19.03
CA LEU A 644 46.25 20.61 -17.86
C LEU A 644 44.76 20.91 -17.79
N PRO A 645 44.07 20.69 -16.65
CA PRO A 645 42.65 21.02 -16.52
C PRO A 645 42.34 22.49 -16.78
N PHE A 646 41.14 22.77 -17.26
CA PHE A 646 40.64 24.13 -17.43
C PHE A 646 40.30 24.77 -16.07
N GLN A 647 40.70 26.02 -15.86
CA GLN A 647 40.69 26.66 -14.55
C GLN A 647 39.40 27.44 -14.24
N ALA A 648 38.57 27.75 -15.25
CA ALA A 648 37.32 28.47 -15.03
C ALA A 648 36.25 27.58 -14.40
N LEU A 649 35.46 28.15 -13.49
CA LEU A 649 34.42 27.45 -12.73
C LEU A 649 33.07 28.10 -12.99
N GLN A 650 32.08 27.28 -13.32
CA GLN A 650 30.70 27.71 -13.47
C GLN A 650 30.00 27.63 -12.12
N CYS A 651 29.44 28.74 -11.66
CA CYS A 651 28.84 28.88 -10.34
C CYS A 651 27.39 29.35 -10.44
N GLN A 652 26.51 28.75 -9.64
CA GLN A 652 25.12 29.13 -9.45
C GLN A 652 24.82 29.30 -7.95
N ILE A 653 24.26 30.43 -7.54
CA ILE A 653 23.87 30.64 -6.14
C ILE A 653 22.70 29.70 -5.77
N CYS A 654 22.84 28.95 -4.67
CA CYS A 654 21.78 28.04 -4.17
C CYS A 654 20.64 28.79 -3.47
N CYS A 655 19.52 28.10 -3.22
CA CYS A 655 18.39 28.54 -2.38
C CYS A 655 17.77 29.94 -2.67
N MET A 656 17.73 30.38 -3.92
CA MET A 656 17.05 31.62 -4.31
C MET A 656 16.39 31.52 -5.68
N ARG A 657 15.32 32.31 -5.89
CA ARG A 657 14.59 32.42 -7.16
C ARG A 657 14.25 33.90 -7.48
N PRO A 658 13.88 34.24 -8.73
CA PRO A 658 13.42 35.58 -9.06
C PRO A 658 12.20 35.98 -8.23
N SER A 659 12.14 37.25 -7.79
CA SER A 659 10.95 37.78 -7.13
C SER A 659 9.78 37.97 -8.11
N ALA A 660 8.54 37.99 -7.61
CA ALA A 660 7.37 38.25 -8.44
C ALA A 660 7.49 39.54 -9.28
N HIS A 661 8.09 40.60 -8.72
CA HIS A 661 8.34 41.85 -9.44
C HIS A 661 9.39 41.70 -10.56
N SER A 662 10.40 40.85 -10.34
CA SER A 662 11.41 40.52 -11.35
C SER A 662 10.83 39.74 -12.53
N LEU A 663 9.91 38.81 -12.26
CA LEU A 663 9.22 37.99 -13.28
C LEU A 663 8.26 38.80 -14.16
N ILE A 664 7.65 39.86 -13.62
CA ILE A 664 6.76 40.75 -14.39
C ILE A 664 7.55 41.66 -15.35
N SER A 665 8.83 41.93 -15.04
CA SER A 665 9.61 42.99 -15.67
C SER A 665 10.70 42.49 -16.63
N GLY A 666 10.76 41.18 -16.94
CA GLY A 666 11.75 40.58 -17.85
C GLY A 666 11.52 39.08 -18.08
N ASP A 667 12.34 38.46 -18.94
CA ASP A 667 12.14 37.07 -19.39
C ASP A 667 12.43 36.02 -18.30
N GLN A 668 13.22 36.34 -17.27
CA GLN A 668 13.39 35.53 -16.03
C GLN A 668 13.82 36.38 -14.81
N TRP A 669 14.82 37.24 -14.96
CA TRP A 669 15.27 38.20 -13.94
C TRP A 669 15.11 39.64 -14.46
N SER A 670 14.75 40.60 -13.60
CA SER A 670 14.65 42.00 -14.03
C SER A 670 16.02 42.60 -14.37
N ALA A 671 16.05 43.54 -15.31
CA ALA A 671 17.26 44.29 -15.64
C ALA A 671 17.86 45.03 -14.43
N LYS A 672 17.02 45.46 -13.48
CA LYS A 672 17.45 46.05 -12.21
C LYS A 672 18.16 45.03 -11.32
N ALA A 673 17.62 43.81 -11.19
CA ALA A 673 18.26 42.72 -10.45
C ALA A 673 19.61 42.33 -11.07
N LYS A 674 19.69 42.22 -12.41
CA LYS A 674 20.96 41.92 -13.12
C LYS A 674 22.01 43.01 -12.88
N LYS A 675 21.64 44.28 -13.02
CA LYS A 675 22.54 45.42 -12.72
C LYS A 675 23.01 45.41 -11.26
N ARG A 676 22.11 45.10 -10.32
CA ARG A 676 22.45 45.03 -8.90
C ARG A 676 23.42 43.90 -8.61
N PHE A 677 23.14 42.69 -9.10
CA PHE A 677 24.04 41.56 -8.95
C PHE A 677 25.44 41.85 -9.52
N ILE A 678 25.51 42.38 -10.74
CA ILE A 678 26.79 42.81 -11.36
C ILE A 678 27.50 43.84 -10.46
N SER A 679 26.79 44.83 -9.90
CA SER A 679 27.41 45.81 -9.00
C SER A 679 27.97 45.22 -7.71
N LEU A 680 27.47 44.06 -7.27
CA LEU A 680 27.95 43.37 -6.06
C LEU A 680 29.17 42.50 -6.35
N VAL A 681 29.25 41.88 -7.53
CA VAL A 681 30.28 40.89 -7.85
C VAL A 681 31.42 41.41 -8.72
N LYS A 682 31.24 42.55 -9.39
CA LYS A 682 32.25 43.15 -10.27
C LYS A 682 33.44 43.67 -9.46
N ASP A 683 34.64 43.37 -9.94
CA ASP A 683 35.93 43.84 -9.38
C ASP A 683 36.12 43.52 -7.88
N CYS A 684 35.42 42.49 -7.38
CA CYS A 684 35.45 42.08 -5.98
C CYS A 684 35.98 40.64 -5.84
N VAL A 685 36.72 40.38 -4.76
CA VAL A 685 37.07 39.02 -4.36
C VAL A 685 35.84 38.37 -3.71
N LEU A 686 35.40 37.26 -4.28
CA LEU A 686 34.22 36.52 -3.89
C LEU A 686 34.61 35.35 -2.99
N LEU A 687 34.06 35.33 -1.78
CA LEU A 687 34.16 34.17 -0.90
C LEU A 687 33.04 33.20 -1.24
N VAL A 688 33.41 32.04 -1.76
CA VAL A 688 32.48 31.05 -2.28
C VAL A 688 32.53 29.80 -1.41
N LYS A 689 31.37 29.39 -0.88
CA LYS A 689 31.19 28.14 -0.17
C LYS A 689 30.39 27.17 -1.02
N VAL A 690 30.99 26.04 -1.38
CA VAL A 690 30.32 25.06 -2.25
C VAL A 690 29.30 24.24 -1.46
N PHE A 691 28.09 24.18 -2.00
CA PHE A 691 26.95 23.41 -1.49
C PHE A 691 26.82 22.05 -2.19
N SER A 692 26.81 22.01 -3.53
CA SER A 692 26.74 20.79 -4.36
C SER A 692 27.21 21.06 -5.79
N THR A 693 27.31 20.05 -6.65
CA THR A 693 27.58 20.23 -8.10
C THR A 693 26.48 19.53 -8.92
N VAL A 694 25.89 20.23 -9.88
CA VAL A 694 24.90 19.69 -10.82
C VAL A 694 25.35 20.04 -12.24
N HIS A 695 25.52 19.04 -13.11
CA HIS A 695 25.93 19.21 -14.51
C HIS A 695 27.18 20.11 -14.70
N CYS A 696 28.23 19.89 -13.89
CA CYS A 696 29.47 20.70 -13.87
C CYS A 696 29.27 22.18 -13.48
N THR A 697 28.11 22.54 -12.93
CA THR A 697 27.86 23.84 -12.30
C THR A 697 27.89 23.69 -10.78
N LEU A 698 28.77 24.45 -10.12
CA LEU A 698 28.87 24.51 -8.68
C LEU A 698 27.68 25.28 -8.11
N ARG A 699 26.90 24.65 -7.23
CA ARG A 699 25.89 25.30 -6.40
C ARG A 699 26.59 25.90 -5.19
N VAL A 700 26.51 27.21 -5.03
CA VAL A 700 27.35 27.94 -4.07
C VAL A 700 26.57 28.91 -3.20
N ASP A 701 27.08 29.12 -1.99
CA ASP A 701 26.73 30.25 -1.15
C ASP A 701 27.82 31.32 -1.29
N LEU A 702 27.40 32.55 -1.61
CA LEU A 702 28.29 33.60 -2.09
C LEU A 702 28.34 34.78 -1.11
N SER A 703 29.53 35.12 -0.65
CA SER A 703 29.79 36.28 0.23
C SER A 703 30.82 37.22 -0.38
N ILE A 704 30.64 38.53 -0.20
CA ILE A 704 31.59 39.57 -0.60
C ILE A 704 32.29 40.14 0.63
N GLN A 705 33.61 40.29 0.56
CA GLN A 705 34.38 40.93 1.63
C GLN A 705 34.23 42.45 1.55
N THR A 706 33.74 43.07 2.62
CA THR A 706 33.63 44.54 2.72
C THR A 706 34.35 45.06 3.97
N SER A 707 34.71 46.35 3.99
CA SER A 707 35.35 46.99 5.15
C SER A 707 34.50 46.97 6.44
N LYS A 708 33.22 46.54 6.35
CA LYS A 708 32.27 46.42 7.47
C LYS A 708 31.91 44.95 7.80
N GLY A 709 32.61 43.96 7.21
CA GLY A 709 32.33 42.53 7.35
C GLY A 709 31.81 41.87 6.07
N ASP A 710 31.84 40.54 6.02
CA ASP A 710 31.37 39.75 4.88
C ASP A 710 29.85 39.90 4.72
N ARG A 711 29.39 40.19 3.49
CA ARG A 711 27.96 40.25 3.19
C ARG A 711 27.56 39.12 2.26
N ASN A 712 26.53 38.37 2.63
CA ASN A 712 25.98 37.33 1.79
C ASN A 712 25.17 37.95 0.63
N VAL A 713 25.54 37.62 -0.61
CA VAL A 713 24.95 38.20 -1.81
C VAL A 713 23.48 37.78 -1.99
N ARG A 714 23.12 36.55 -1.57
CA ARG A 714 21.73 36.07 -1.59
C ARG A 714 20.86 36.94 -0.67
N GLU A 715 21.29 37.16 0.56
CA GLU A 715 20.54 37.93 1.54
C GLU A 715 20.31 39.38 1.08
N VAL A 716 21.32 40.00 0.45
CA VAL A 716 21.20 41.34 -0.13
C VAL A 716 20.12 41.36 -1.23
N LEU A 717 20.16 40.42 -2.18
CA LEU A 717 19.18 40.35 -3.26
C LEU A 717 17.76 40.08 -2.76
N ILE A 718 17.60 39.29 -1.69
CA ILE A 718 16.29 39.02 -1.08
C ILE A 718 15.78 40.25 -0.33
N SER A 719 16.61 40.88 0.51
CA SER A 719 16.23 42.05 1.31
C SER A 719 15.86 43.27 0.46
N GLU A 720 16.50 43.43 -0.70
CA GLU A 720 16.21 44.51 -1.66
C GLU A 720 15.05 44.17 -2.62
N GLY A 721 14.41 43.00 -2.44
CA GLY A 721 13.22 42.59 -3.21
C GLY A 721 13.51 42.11 -4.64
N PHE A 722 14.77 41.87 -4.99
CA PHE A 722 15.16 41.37 -6.30
C PHE A 722 15.00 39.85 -6.44
N ALA A 723 15.12 39.12 -5.33
CA ALA A 723 14.98 37.66 -5.23
C ALA A 723 14.05 37.25 -4.08
N GLU A 724 13.60 35.99 -4.10
CA GLU A 724 12.85 35.36 -3.01
C GLU A 724 13.59 34.08 -2.55
N PRO A 725 13.48 33.70 -1.26
CA PRO A 725 14.04 32.44 -0.77
C PRO A 725 13.35 31.25 -1.46
N ALA A 726 14.13 30.22 -1.79
CA ALA A 726 13.64 29.00 -2.41
C ALA A 726 14.35 27.76 -1.84
N GLU A 727 13.71 26.59 -1.93
CA GLU A 727 14.37 25.30 -1.68
C GLU A 727 15.28 24.91 -2.85
N GLU A 728 16.30 24.08 -2.58
CA GLU A 728 17.24 23.64 -3.61
C GLU A 728 16.61 22.70 -4.64
N SER A 729 17.14 22.70 -5.87
CA SER A 729 16.65 21.86 -6.97
C SER A 729 16.67 20.35 -6.64
N TYR A 730 15.62 19.66 -7.07
CA TYR A 730 15.45 18.20 -6.99
C TYR A 730 16.61 17.43 -7.64
N GLU A 731 17.28 18.02 -8.63
CA GLU A 731 18.40 17.44 -9.40
C GLU A 731 19.64 17.12 -8.56
N SER A 732 19.71 17.59 -7.30
CA SER A 732 20.78 17.28 -6.35
C SER A 732 20.61 15.94 -5.60
N LYS A 733 19.48 15.24 -5.79
CA LYS A 733 19.12 14.00 -5.09
C LYS A 733 18.77 12.90 -6.08
N VAL A 734 19.27 11.67 -5.85
CA VAL A 734 18.86 10.49 -6.64
C VAL A 734 17.93 9.63 -5.81
N LEU A 735 16.76 9.32 -6.37
CA LEU A 735 15.81 8.36 -5.81
C LEU A 735 16.21 6.95 -6.25
N LEU A 736 16.45 6.09 -5.27
CA LEU A 736 16.76 4.70 -5.52
C LEU A 736 15.49 3.89 -5.83
N HIS A 737 15.64 2.87 -6.69
CA HIS A 737 14.56 1.92 -6.96
C HIS A 737 14.87 0.59 -6.25
N GLY A 738 13.91 0.09 -5.46
CA GLY A 738 14.07 -1.09 -4.61
C GLY A 738 13.97 -0.76 -3.13
N PRO A 739 14.41 -1.65 -2.23
CA PRO A 739 15.06 -2.95 -2.48
C PRO A 739 14.17 -4.04 -3.10
N PHE A 740 14.79 -4.95 -3.84
CA PHE A 740 14.18 -6.14 -4.46
C PHE A 740 14.91 -7.42 -4.05
N ASN A 741 14.21 -8.55 -4.16
CA ASN A 741 14.82 -9.88 -4.08
C ASN A 741 14.23 -10.77 -5.19
N PRO A 742 15.04 -11.35 -6.08
CA PRO A 742 14.54 -12.18 -7.19
C PRO A 742 13.81 -13.46 -6.76
N TYR A 743 13.93 -13.89 -5.50
CA TYR A 743 13.22 -15.04 -4.93
C TYR A 743 11.84 -14.69 -4.36
N GLU A 744 11.34 -13.48 -4.62
CA GLU A 744 10.00 -13.06 -4.21
C GLU A 744 8.91 -13.91 -4.87
N ILE A 745 8.09 -14.52 -4.04
CA ILE A 745 7.05 -15.45 -4.46
C ILE A 745 5.85 -14.68 -5.02
N ARG A 746 5.37 -15.12 -6.19
CA ARG A 746 4.09 -14.69 -6.74
C ARG A 746 3.07 -15.81 -6.62
N PHE A 747 1.99 -15.52 -5.90
CA PHE A 747 0.91 -16.45 -5.67
C PHE A 747 -0.14 -16.38 -6.79
N HIS A 748 -0.80 -17.50 -7.04
CA HIS A 748 -1.89 -17.68 -7.99
C HIS A 748 -3.01 -18.42 -7.28
N SER A 749 -4.27 -18.08 -7.59
CA SER A 749 -5.42 -18.76 -6.98
C SER A 749 -5.55 -20.20 -7.49
N MET A 750 -5.97 -21.11 -6.62
CA MET A 750 -6.25 -22.50 -6.97
C MET A 750 -7.65 -22.72 -7.55
N THR A 751 -8.57 -21.77 -7.43
CA THR A 751 -9.93 -21.90 -7.98
C THR A 751 -9.96 -21.62 -9.48
N ALA A 752 -10.76 -22.39 -10.22
CA ALA A 752 -10.80 -22.38 -11.68
C ALA A 752 -10.97 -20.97 -12.29
N MET A 753 -11.93 -20.19 -11.77
CA MET A 753 -12.24 -18.85 -12.31
C MET A 753 -11.20 -17.78 -11.97
N SER A 754 -10.47 -17.95 -10.87
CA SER A 754 -9.54 -16.94 -10.35
C SER A 754 -8.08 -17.20 -10.70
N ARG A 755 -7.76 -18.36 -11.30
CA ARG A 755 -6.37 -18.78 -11.56
C ARG A 755 -5.56 -17.79 -12.40
N PHE A 756 -6.22 -17.02 -13.26
CA PHE A 756 -5.59 -16.06 -14.17
C PHE A 756 -5.61 -14.62 -13.66
N ARG A 757 -6.29 -14.34 -12.55
CA ARG A 757 -6.32 -13.01 -11.95
C ARG A 757 -5.02 -12.77 -11.17
N ASN A 758 -4.54 -11.52 -11.18
CA ASN A 758 -3.38 -11.16 -10.38
C ASN A 758 -3.72 -11.25 -8.89
N VAL A 759 -2.82 -11.82 -8.08
CA VAL A 759 -2.99 -11.88 -6.62
C VAL A 759 -2.14 -10.79 -5.98
N TRP A 760 -2.77 -9.94 -5.20
CA TRP A 760 -2.15 -8.89 -4.41
C TRP A 760 -2.34 -9.19 -2.93
N ILE A 761 -1.25 -9.46 -2.22
CA ILE A 761 -1.27 -9.60 -0.76
C ILE A 761 -1.19 -8.21 -0.14
N GLU A 762 -2.12 -7.91 0.77
CA GLU A 762 -2.16 -6.63 1.48
C GLU A 762 -0.86 -6.33 2.23
N ARG A 763 -0.42 -5.07 2.24
CA ARG A 763 0.95 -4.67 2.63
C ARG A 763 1.23 -4.92 4.10
N GLU A 764 0.18 -4.99 4.90
CA GLU A 764 0.16 -5.23 6.33
C GLU A 764 0.34 -6.71 6.68
N SER A 765 0.10 -7.61 5.71
CA SER A 765 0.28 -9.05 5.88
C SER A 765 1.76 -9.42 5.99
N ILE A 766 2.10 -10.39 6.84
CA ILE A 766 3.44 -10.97 6.92
C ILE A 766 3.90 -11.49 5.55
N ASN A 767 3.02 -12.11 4.76
CA ASN A 767 3.41 -12.74 3.50
C ASN A 767 3.36 -11.81 2.30
N SER A 768 3.18 -10.50 2.49
CA SER A 768 3.17 -9.54 1.39
C SER A 768 4.53 -9.36 0.70
N VAL A 769 5.59 -9.89 1.34
CA VAL A 769 6.92 -10.08 0.79
C VAL A 769 7.37 -11.50 1.15
N ALA A 770 6.71 -12.50 0.59
CA ALA A 770 7.10 -13.90 0.76
C ALA A 770 8.31 -14.19 -0.14
N LEU A 771 9.35 -14.84 0.38
CA LEU A 771 10.48 -15.30 -0.42
C LEU A 771 10.57 -16.83 -0.39
N ASN A 772 11.10 -17.42 -1.47
CA ASN A 772 11.38 -18.84 -1.48
C ASN A 772 12.75 -19.13 -0.85
N GLY A 773 12.75 -19.59 0.41
CA GLY A 773 13.97 -19.89 1.15
C GLY A 773 14.68 -21.20 0.77
N ALA A 774 14.04 -22.05 -0.05
CA ALA A 774 14.57 -23.32 -0.55
C ALA A 774 14.10 -23.51 -2.01
N PRO A 775 14.73 -22.83 -2.98
CA PRO A 775 14.37 -22.92 -4.40
C PRO A 775 14.63 -24.28 -5.05
N GLU A 776 15.54 -25.08 -4.47
CA GLU A 776 15.79 -26.46 -4.85
C GLU A 776 14.58 -27.37 -4.61
N ASP A 777 13.67 -26.95 -3.74
CA ASP A 777 12.45 -27.67 -3.45
C ASP A 777 11.38 -27.36 -4.50
N VAL A 778 11.10 -28.37 -5.32
CA VAL A 778 10.13 -28.32 -6.42
C VAL A 778 8.70 -28.63 -5.98
N HIS A 779 8.49 -28.98 -4.69
CA HIS A 779 7.17 -29.33 -4.17
C HIS A 779 6.26 -28.12 -4.05
N GLN A 780 4.95 -28.38 -4.13
CA GLN A 780 3.96 -27.31 -4.08
C GLN A 780 3.85 -26.77 -2.64
N ARG A 781 3.81 -25.45 -2.52
CA ARG A 781 3.47 -24.77 -1.27
C ARG A 781 2.17 -24.01 -1.41
N MET A 782 1.47 -23.90 -0.29
CA MET A 782 0.14 -23.30 -0.24
C MET A 782 0.10 -22.13 0.74
N LEU A 783 -0.54 -21.05 0.33
CA LEU A 783 -0.93 -19.91 1.14
C LEU A 783 -2.45 -19.95 1.31
N VAL A 784 -2.91 -19.78 2.55
CA VAL A 784 -4.32 -19.67 2.90
C VAL A 784 -4.62 -18.22 3.25
N ALA A 785 -5.71 -17.66 2.72
CA ALA A 785 -6.16 -16.31 3.07
C ALA A 785 -7.47 -16.35 3.86
N ALA A 786 -7.53 -15.64 5.00
CA ALA A 786 -8.76 -15.54 5.78
C ALA A 786 -9.82 -14.65 5.11
N SER A 787 -9.38 -13.69 4.29
CA SER A 787 -10.26 -12.77 3.57
C SER A 787 -9.76 -12.57 2.14
N VAL A 788 -10.70 -12.65 1.20
CA VAL A 788 -10.48 -12.48 -0.23
C VAL A 788 -11.46 -11.43 -0.74
N SER A 789 -10.95 -10.50 -1.52
CA SER A 789 -11.72 -9.43 -2.15
C SER A 789 -11.17 -9.15 -3.54
N VAL A 790 -11.84 -8.33 -4.32
CA VAL A 790 -11.33 -7.87 -5.62
C VAL A 790 -11.26 -6.35 -5.69
N ASN A 791 -10.30 -5.86 -6.47
CA ASN A 791 -10.25 -4.44 -6.80
C ASN A 791 -11.51 -3.99 -7.57
N ALA A 792 -11.68 -2.68 -7.76
CA ALA A 792 -12.89 -2.15 -8.41
C ALA A 792 -13.12 -2.67 -9.84
N SER A 793 -12.05 -3.07 -10.53
CA SER A 793 -12.10 -3.62 -11.90
C SER A 793 -12.32 -5.14 -11.97
N GLY A 794 -12.31 -5.85 -10.83
CA GLY A 794 -12.33 -7.32 -10.79
C GLY A 794 -11.00 -7.99 -11.17
N SER A 795 -10.06 -7.28 -11.82
CA SER A 795 -8.82 -7.85 -12.39
C SER A 795 -7.78 -8.35 -11.37
N THR A 796 -7.81 -7.85 -10.14
CA THR A 796 -6.85 -8.21 -9.09
C THR A 796 -7.57 -8.69 -7.85
N ILE A 797 -7.20 -9.87 -7.40
CA ILE A 797 -7.63 -10.45 -6.13
C ILE A 797 -6.75 -9.88 -5.03
N ILE A 798 -7.37 -9.30 -4.02
CA ILE A 798 -6.70 -8.74 -2.85
C ILE A 798 -6.95 -9.71 -1.69
N VAL A 799 -5.87 -10.28 -1.16
CA VAL A 799 -5.90 -11.25 -0.06
C VAL A 799 -5.35 -10.65 1.23
N ARG A 800 -6.00 -10.98 2.35
CA ARG A 800 -5.67 -10.46 3.68
C ARG A 800 -5.60 -11.57 4.72
N GLU A 801 -4.87 -11.29 5.79
CA GLU A 801 -4.66 -12.19 6.93
C GLU A 801 -4.29 -13.60 6.49
N THR A 802 -3.08 -13.65 5.92
CA THR A 802 -2.59 -14.81 5.19
C THR A 802 -1.77 -15.72 6.11
N THR A 803 -1.80 -17.01 5.80
CA THR A 803 -1.02 -18.05 6.46
C THR A 803 -0.31 -18.87 5.41
N LEU A 804 1.02 -18.78 5.38
CA LEU A 804 1.84 -19.67 4.56
C LEU A 804 1.92 -21.02 5.28
N MET A 805 1.43 -22.07 4.61
CA MET A 805 1.44 -23.41 5.17
C MET A 805 2.88 -23.93 5.25
N PRO A 806 3.18 -24.80 6.24
CA PRO A 806 4.48 -25.44 6.34
C PRO A 806 4.84 -26.18 5.06
N ASN A 807 6.14 -26.20 4.76
CA ASN A 807 6.66 -26.87 3.60
C ASN A 807 6.75 -28.39 3.84
N ILE A 808 5.61 -29.07 3.71
CA ILE A 808 5.47 -30.52 3.84
C ILE A 808 4.96 -31.04 2.50
N HIS A 809 5.66 -32.00 1.90
CA HIS A 809 5.31 -32.55 0.60
C HIS A 809 3.93 -33.22 0.68
N GLY A 810 3.09 -33.05 -0.35
CA GLY A 810 1.72 -33.58 -0.35
C GLY A 810 0.71 -32.83 0.53
N LEU A 811 1.14 -31.89 1.39
CA LEU A 811 0.24 -31.17 2.28
C LEU A 811 -0.87 -30.39 1.55
N PRO A 812 -0.60 -29.68 0.42
CA PRO A 812 -1.67 -29.01 -0.33
C PRO A 812 -2.76 -29.99 -0.81
N ALA A 813 -2.36 -31.15 -1.31
CA ALA A 813 -3.28 -32.20 -1.75
C ALA A 813 -4.10 -32.77 -0.58
N LEU A 814 -3.43 -33.07 0.54
CA LEU A 814 -4.07 -33.58 1.74
C LEU A 814 -5.13 -32.60 2.27
N ILE A 815 -4.79 -31.31 2.40
CA ILE A 815 -5.71 -30.29 2.89
C ILE A 815 -6.93 -30.12 1.97
N CYS A 816 -6.72 -30.06 0.66
CA CYS A 816 -7.82 -29.96 -0.30
C CYS A 816 -8.77 -31.16 -0.18
N MET A 817 -8.21 -32.38 -0.10
CA MET A 817 -9.02 -33.60 0.06
C MET A 817 -9.72 -33.71 1.42
N ILE A 818 -9.14 -33.22 2.52
CA ILE A 818 -9.78 -33.26 3.85
C ILE A 818 -10.98 -32.31 3.92
N PHE A 819 -10.87 -31.11 3.34
CA PHE A 819 -11.87 -30.06 3.56
C PHE A 819 -12.82 -29.81 2.40
N ALA A 820 -12.54 -30.32 1.19
CA ALA A 820 -13.48 -30.23 0.08
C ALA A 820 -14.76 -31.03 0.38
N PRO A 821 -15.96 -30.52 0.05
CA PRO A 821 -17.20 -31.27 0.20
C PRO A 821 -17.17 -32.61 -0.56
N VAL A 822 -16.72 -32.58 -1.81
CA VAL A 822 -16.56 -33.72 -2.70
C VAL A 822 -15.14 -33.74 -3.26
N MET A 823 -14.56 -34.92 -3.36
CA MET A 823 -13.28 -35.13 -4.05
C MET A 823 -13.42 -36.24 -5.09
N GLU A 824 -12.92 -36.00 -6.31
CA GLU A 824 -12.84 -36.97 -7.39
C GLU A 824 -11.38 -37.30 -7.69
N LEU A 825 -10.97 -38.54 -7.43
CA LEU A 825 -9.58 -38.95 -7.63
C LEU A 825 -9.24 -39.11 -9.12
N ARG A 826 -8.12 -38.54 -9.52
CA ARG A 826 -7.51 -38.71 -10.84
C ARG A 826 -6.50 -39.84 -10.77
N THR A 827 -6.47 -40.65 -11.82
CA THR A 827 -5.51 -41.74 -11.96
C THR A 827 -4.70 -41.57 -13.23
N ASP A 828 -3.54 -42.22 -13.27
CA ASP A 828 -2.78 -42.36 -14.51
C ASP A 828 -3.58 -43.13 -15.57
N ARG A 829 -3.13 -43.08 -16.83
CA ARG A 829 -3.83 -43.74 -17.94
C ARG A 829 -4.06 -45.24 -17.72
N LEU A 830 -3.22 -45.88 -16.91
CA LEU A 830 -3.30 -47.32 -16.62
C LEU A 830 -4.12 -47.64 -15.37
N ARG A 831 -4.65 -46.63 -14.64
CA ARG A 831 -5.38 -46.76 -13.37
C ARG A 831 -4.61 -47.53 -12.30
N LYS A 832 -3.29 -47.38 -12.28
CA LYS A 832 -2.38 -48.03 -11.32
C LYS A 832 -2.00 -47.11 -10.17
N SER A 833 -2.02 -45.80 -10.38
CA SER A 833 -1.64 -44.83 -9.34
C SER A 833 -2.54 -43.60 -9.39
N TYR A 834 -2.80 -43.02 -8.21
CA TYR A 834 -3.44 -41.72 -8.14
C TYR A 834 -2.45 -40.62 -8.55
N THR A 835 -2.90 -39.69 -9.39
CA THR A 835 -2.07 -38.59 -9.92
C THR A 835 -2.55 -37.21 -9.46
N GLY A 836 -3.72 -37.15 -8.84
CA GLY A 836 -4.34 -35.89 -8.41
C GLY A 836 -5.77 -36.09 -7.92
N ALA A 837 -6.43 -34.99 -7.60
CA ALA A 837 -7.84 -34.95 -7.26
C ALA A 837 -8.49 -33.66 -7.78
N LEU A 838 -9.77 -33.75 -8.17
CA LEU A 838 -10.64 -32.59 -8.33
C LEU A 838 -11.43 -32.42 -7.04
N CYS A 839 -11.24 -31.28 -6.37
CA CYS A 839 -11.82 -30.97 -5.08
C CYS A 839 -12.83 -29.82 -5.23
N GLY A 840 -14.05 -30.00 -4.76
CA GLY A 840 -15.11 -29.01 -4.98
C GLY A 840 -16.46 -29.42 -4.39
N LEU A 841 -17.53 -28.83 -4.92
CA LEU A 841 -18.90 -29.16 -4.49
C LEU A 841 -19.46 -30.40 -5.21
N GLY A 842 -18.80 -30.84 -6.29
CA GLY A 842 -19.22 -31.97 -7.12
C GLY A 842 -20.21 -31.54 -8.20
N TRP A 843 -20.97 -32.51 -8.70
CA TRP A 843 -21.84 -32.36 -9.87
C TRP A 843 -23.28 -32.81 -9.58
N ASN A 844 -24.22 -32.34 -10.39
CA ASN A 844 -25.62 -32.72 -10.31
C ASN A 844 -25.84 -34.07 -11.02
N PRO A 845 -26.26 -35.13 -10.31
CA PRO A 845 -26.43 -36.48 -10.88
C PRO A 845 -27.40 -36.54 -12.07
N THR A 846 -28.37 -35.62 -12.13
CA THR A 846 -29.43 -35.60 -13.13
C THR A 846 -29.03 -34.82 -14.38
N THR A 847 -28.38 -33.65 -14.23
CA THR A 847 -27.99 -32.81 -15.37
C THR A 847 -26.57 -33.10 -15.87
N ASN A 848 -25.76 -33.80 -15.06
CA ASN A 848 -24.33 -34.04 -15.31
C ASN A 848 -23.51 -32.75 -15.40
N GLU A 849 -23.98 -31.66 -14.78
CA GLU A 849 -23.31 -30.37 -14.72
C GLU A 849 -22.67 -30.15 -13.34
N ALA A 850 -21.52 -29.47 -13.29
CA ALA A 850 -20.89 -29.10 -12.02
C ALA A 850 -21.79 -28.15 -11.22
N LEU A 851 -21.87 -28.36 -9.90
CA LEU A 851 -22.70 -27.52 -9.02
C LEU A 851 -22.08 -26.13 -8.80
N LEU A 852 -20.75 -26.06 -8.77
CA LEU A 852 -19.99 -24.82 -8.55
C LEU A 852 -18.59 -24.90 -9.21
N GLU A 853 -18.55 -25.05 -10.53
CA GLU A 853 -17.31 -25.22 -11.32
C GLU A 853 -16.25 -24.14 -11.02
N GLU A 854 -16.70 -22.91 -10.78
CA GLU A 854 -15.85 -21.75 -10.49
C GLU A 854 -14.94 -21.90 -9.27
N HIS A 855 -15.35 -22.72 -8.30
CA HIS A 855 -14.63 -22.98 -7.06
C HIS A 855 -13.89 -24.33 -7.06
N ASP A 856 -14.05 -25.13 -8.12
CA ASP A 856 -13.35 -26.40 -8.22
C ASP A 856 -11.83 -26.16 -8.26
N GLN A 857 -11.12 -26.98 -7.48
CA GLN A 857 -9.67 -26.97 -7.36
C GLN A 857 -9.11 -28.28 -7.88
N GLU A 858 -8.36 -28.22 -8.99
CA GLU A 858 -7.61 -29.36 -9.48
C GLU A 858 -6.24 -29.40 -8.82
N VAL A 859 -5.96 -30.47 -8.08
CA VAL A 859 -4.71 -30.65 -7.35
C VAL A 859 -3.95 -31.84 -7.92
N VAL A 860 -2.71 -31.59 -8.32
CA VAL A 860 -1.78 -32.64 -8.77
C VAL A 860 -1.01 -33.16 -7.57
N PHE A 861 -0.90 -34.48 -7.43
CA PHE A 861 -0.14 -35.07 -6.35
C PHE A 861 1.35 -35.01 -6.65
N ASP A 862 2.10 -34.36 -5.77
CA ASP A 862 3.56 -34.29 -5.79
C ASP A 862 4.21 -35.38 -4.90
N VAL A 863 3.39 -36.21 -4.26
CA VAL A 863 3.76 -37.41 -3.52
C VAL A 863 2.93 -38.61 -3.99
N HIS A 864 3.44 -39.81 -3.79
CA HIS A 864 2.68 -41.03 -4.08
C HIS A 864 1.64 -41.27 -2.98
N LEU A 865 0.36 -41.27 -3.35
CA LEU A 865 -0.75 -41.66 -2.46
C LEU A 865 -1.34 -42.99 -2.92
N ASP A 866 -1.55 -43.91 -1.98
CA ASP A 866 -2.15 -45.21 -2.21
C ASP A 866 -3.59 -45.32 -1.67
N VAL A 867 -4.19 -46.51 -1.75
CA VAL A 867 -5.58 -46.74 -1.29
C VAL A 867 -5.71 -46.64 0.23
N ASN A 868 -4.68 -46.99 0.99
CA ASN A 868 -4.70 -46.88 2.45
C ASN A 868 -4.67 -45.41 2.86
N ASP A 869 -3.85 -44.58 2.21
CA ASP A 869 -3.79 -43.14 2.47
C ASP A 869 -5.17 -42.49 2.25
N ILE A 870 -5.82 -42.80 1.12
CA ILE A 870 -7.19 -42.33 0.83
C ILE A 870 -8.20 -42.83 1.87
N SER A 871 -8.02 -44.05 2.39
CA SER A 871 -8.90 -44.61 3.41
C SER A 871 -8.76 -43.87 4.74
N GLU A 872 -7.54 -43.53 5.16
CA GLU A 872 -7.30 -42.72 6.36
C GLU A 872 -7.82 -41.29 6.21
N ILE A 873 -7.66 -40.67 5.04
CA ILE A 873 -8.26 -39.35 4.73
C ILE A 873 -9.78 -39.41 4.91
N ASN A 874 -10.44 -40.45 4.37
CA ASN A 874 -11.89 -40.61 4.51
C ASN A 874 -12.32 -40.88 5.95
N LEU A 875 -11.52 -41.60 6.72
CA LEU A 875 -11.77 -41.83 8.13
C LEU A 875 -11.69 -40.53 8.94
N LEU A 876 -10.66 -39.71 8.70
CA LEU A 876 -10.52 -38.38 9.30
C LEU A 876 -11.72 -37.48 8.93
N ARG A 877 -12.10 -37.44 7.64
CA ARG A 877 -13.31 -36.72 7.17
C ARG A 877 -14.57 -37.18 7.90
N SER A 878 -14.74 -38.48 8.10
CA SER A 878 -15.88 -39.05 8.85
C SER A 878 -15.86 -38.60 10.32
N THR A 879 -14.69 -38.58 10.96
CA THR A 879 -14.54 -38.12 12.35
C THR A 879 -14.85 -36.63 12.49
N ILE A 880 -14.37 -35.79 11.56
CA ILE A 880 -14.72 -34.36 11.51
C ILE A 880 -16.23 -34.19 11.36
N ASN A 881 -16.86 -34.89 10.41
CA ASN A 881 -18.31 -34.79 10.18
C ASN A 881 -19.12 -35.22 11.40
N LYS A 882 -18.71 -36.26 12.14
CA LYS A 882 -19.37 -36.65 13.40
C LYS A 882 -19.33 -35.52 14.43
N LEU A 883 -18.15 -34.93 14.65
CA LEU A 883 -17.97 -33.82 15.59
C LEU A 883 -18.71 -32.54 15.16
N VAL A 884 -18.89 -32.31 13.86
CA VAL A 884 -19.65 -31.17 13.32
C VAL A 884 -21.17 -31.44 13.32
N CYS A 885 -21.64 -32.67 13.15
CA CYS A 885 -23.07 -32.97 13.05
C CYS A 885 -23.76 -33.24 14.40
N ASP A 886 -23.00 -33.64 15.43
CA ASP A 886 -23.51 -33.92 16.78
C ASP A 886 -23.83 -32.61 17.53
N GLY A 887 -24.99 -32.03 17.22
CA GLY A 887 -25.52 -30.80 17.83
C GLY A 887 -26.80 -30.98 18.65
N TYR A 888 -27.57 -29.91 18.86
CA TYR A 888 -28.81 -29.85 19.69
C TYR A 888 -29.90 -30.90 19.37
N HIS A 889 -29.79 -31.63 18.25
CA HIS A 889 -30.66 -32.76 17.84
C HIS A 889 -29.88 -34.03 17.44
N GLY A 890 -28.57 -34.06 17.64
CA GLY A 890 -27.79 -35.31 17.63
C GLY A 890 -28.25 -36.22 18.78
N PRO A 891 -27.85 -37.51 18.79
CA PRO A 891 -28.31 -38.44 19.81
C PRO A 891 -28.12 -37.81 21.22
N PRO A 892 -29.09 -37.98 22.15
CA PRO A 892 -29.26 -37.17 23.37
C PRO A 892 -28.16 -37.35 24.45
N HIS A 893 -26.91 -37.62 24.07
CA HIS A 893 -25.88 -38.22 24.92
C HIS A 893 -24.46 -37.64 24.76
N TYR A 894 -24.28 -36.37 24.42
CA TYR A 894 -22.97 -35.71 24.57
C TYR A 894 -22.86 -34.80 25.80
N GLY A 895 -23.68 -35.08 26.82
CA GLY A 895 -23.44 -34.66 28.21
C GLY A 895 -22.25 -35.38 28.88
N ASN A 896 -21.26 -35.84 28.12
CA ASN A 896 -20.04 -36.44 28.67
C ASN A 896 -18.82 -35.88 27.93
N ASN A 897 -18.25 -34.79 28.48
CA ASN A 897 -17.06 -34.09 27.97
C ASN A 897 -15.91 -35.03 27.57
N GLU A 898 -15.82 -36.21 28.18
CA GLU A 898 -14.80 -37.22 27.86
C GLU A 898 -14.91 -37.83 26.46
N LYS A 899 -16.13 -38.11 25.96
CA LYS A 899 -16.30 -38.73 24.64
C LYS A 899 -15.99 -37.75 23.51
N THR A 900 -16.43 -36.50 23.65
CA THR A 900 -16.08 -35.40 22.73
C THR A 900 -14.58 -35.15 22.74
N ARG A 901 -13.95 -35.07 23.92
CA ARG A 901 -12.49 -34.95 24.05
C ARG A 901 -11.74 -36.11 23.40
N LYS A 902 -12.25 -37.35 23.54
CA LYS A 902 -11.65 -38.52 22.90
C LYS A 902 -11.69 -38.42 21.37
N LEU A 903 -12.83 -38.01 20.81
CA LEU A 903 -12.99 -37.81 19.37
C LEU A 903 -12.14 -36.63 18.85
N GLN A 904 -12.05 -35.53 19.59
CA GLN A 904 -11.16 -34.40 19.27
C GLN A 904 -9.69 -34.86 19.25
N HIS A 905 -9.28 -35.63 20.26
CA HIS A 905 -7.93 -36.19 20.32
C HIS A 905 -7.68 -37.15 19.14
N GLU A 906 -8.62 -38.03 18.82
CA GLU A 906 -8.54 -38.94 17.68
C GLU A 906 -8.40 -38.19 16.35
N ALA A 907 -9.20 -37.14 16.12
CA ALA A 907 -9.11 -36.30 14.92
C ALA A 907 -7.73 -35.63 14.81
N SER A 908 -7.23 -35.05 15.90
CA SER A 908 -5.93 -34.39 15.92
C SER A 908 -4.76 -35.37 15.81
N GLN A 909 -4.85 -36.57 16.39
CA GLN A 909 -3.81 -37.60 16.22
C GLN A 909 -3.78 -38.12 14.79
N LYS A 910 -4.94 -38.47 14.21
CA LYS A 910 -5.04 -38.94 12.82
C LYS A 910 -4.60 -37.93 11.77
N LEU A 911 -4.65 -36.64 12.08
CA LEU A 911 -4.12 -35.59 11.21
C LEU A 911 -2.59 -35.52 11.27
N LEU A 912 -1.99 -35.90 12.40
CA LEU A 912 -0.54 -35.85 12.64
C LEU A 912 0.18 -37.12 12.19
N GLU A 913 -0.49 -38.27 12.31
CA GLU A 913 -0.11 -39.54 11.68
C GLU A 913 -0.20 -39.43 10.15
#